data_AF-A0A9P9MA31-F1
#
_entry.id   AF-A0A9P9MA31-F1
#
_cell.length_a   1.000
_cell.length_b   1.000
_cell.length_c   1.000
_cell.angle_alpha   90.00
_cell.angle_beta   90.00
_cell.angle_gamma   90.00
#
_symmetry.space_group_name_H-M   'P 1'
#
loop_
_entity.id
_entity.type
_entity.pdbx_description
1 polymer ?
#
loop_
_entity_poly.entity_id
_entity_poly.type
_entity_poly.pdbx_seq_one_letter_code
_entity_poly.pdbx_strand_id
1 'polypeptide(L)'
;MLCRSLFYTLFCLLWASVTNAAPSRKSTASLTKREAQPQSTACGDIVRDASVNQFPASKVYECLTSVPFNPAVASRFLKYYKDSTQFQSTLAYLKSPPASYLQPPVDLLAGLEVIQTRIDTGAFENQYEFEATLQRLIYAAHDDHFDIAWGITGVFAFGTRYRIVSVSEDGIELPQVYVASDIFQSQQDGGVWKPSPIVTLDGEDATKYLTRFAAENSIGGRESHTDWQQLMSSPAQVIQGIPSVWGGGATFYPGEKLVIGFKNDSKVTTEWQGIFLGDSETGALETGGDFYNSFVLGYWPASYDPEPAPETEEEEEEEQEDESAASTQPVATPTSTTIPTPTGWSNGAYPSPDIAQENLGYLGGGFLSGYYLPDDIAVLSIPSFQEYGDTVDEYSATVGRFIETAHSKGMKKIVIDLQRNMGGDAFLAIDTFKQFFPKIDPYGGSRLRAHPAANVMGKAMTDYFDNITSDDYDYTYLYANEWVASTRLNADTDERFESWEEFFGPHVSNGDSFTTTQRYNLEDPLFDTLALEAYTEGFIVSGYDKSVAEKTQLFAAEDIVILTDGVCASTCSMFVEMMHNEGGVKTVVVGGRPSYGPMQAVGLTRGVRSYGIDSQLDSDIAETQAIRDFNSQPADFLPDRSTALEVEITYATLNLRDQVRKGEEIPLQFQYDAADCRIFFTPDTVINFSNLWKYAADAMWTKPELCVKDSTGYANTDATSTKLPPADLLPAQIPVETSEVKLGTIINGIFNSNSRLGSGIEADITGKTASEPPAVIVAKRCQPDPDITNEYYCPDVNKYCDVSYAYCSTTTPPKRIPRKGCVSLCSYVGYQCGKKTTGGTCVALPDNSYQLQGTIRGFCATPLRRKGAVCPKVAGKPVKEGEAAIPRKGRRDGDELFEDMEEY
;
A
#
# COMPACT_ATOMS: atom_id res chain seq x y z
N MET A 1 22.82 -67.98 -35.96
CA MET A 1 22.13 -68.44 -34.73
C MET A 1 20.83 -67.64 -34.64
N LEU A 2 19.77 -68.10 -35.33
CA LEU A 2 18.65 -68.94 -34.82
C LEU A 2 17.78 -68.17 -33.79
N CYS A 3 16.46 -67.97 -33.95
CA CYS A 3 15.51 -68.31 -35.01
C CYS A 3 14.19 -67.52 -34.79
N ARG A 4 13.43 -67.32 -35.89
CA ARG A 4 12.09 -66.74 -36.00
C ARG A 4 10.96 -67.76 -35.70
N SER A 5 9.82 -67.24 -35.21
CA SER A 5 8.40 -67.50 -35.57
C SER A 5 7.74 -68.91 -35.59
N LEU A 6 6.39 -68.86 -35.44
CA LEU A 6 5.29 -69.81 -35.76
C LEU A 6 4.81 -70.74 -34.62
N PHE A 7 3.52 -71.09 -34.43
CA PHE A 7 2.42 -71.39 -35.37
C PHE A 7 1.00 -71.24 -34.74
N TYR A 8 0.05 -70.89 -35.61
CA TYR A 8 -1.43 -70.94 -35.50
C TYR A 8 -1.98 -72.34 -35.85
N THR A 9 -3.16 -72.72 -35.31
CA THR A 9 -4.18 -73.60 -35.96
C THR A 9 -5.52 -73.50 -35.17
N LEU A 10 -6.63 -72.92 -35.68
CA LEU A 10 -7.65 -73.43 -36.65
C LEU A 10 -8.30 -74.78 -36.19
N PHE A 11 -9.61 -75.08 -36.24
CA PHE A 11 -10.79 -74.54 -36.94
C PHE A 11 -12.07 -75.33 -36.49
N CYS A 12 -13.26 -74.70 -36.64
CA CYS A 12 -14.57 -75.27 -37.02
C CYS A 12 -15.45 -76.23 -36.14
N LEU A 13 -16.57 -75.67 -35.67
CA LEU A 13 -18.00 -75.91 -36.04
C LEU A 13 -18.73 -77.27 -35.77
N LEU A 14 -20.04 -77.11 -35.40
CA LEU A 14 -21.21 -78.04 -35.35
C LEU A 14 -21.57 -78.58 -33.94
N TRP A 15 -22.81 -78.65 -33.43
CA TRP A 15 -24.16 -78.19 -33.79
C TRP A 15 -25.12 -78.57 -32.62
N ALA A 16 -26.22 -77.82 -32.42
CA ALA A 16 -27.51 -78.19 -31.77
C ALA A 16 -27.51 -78.57 -30.25
N SER A 17 -28.49 -78.31 -29.38
CA SER A 17 -29.85 -77.74 -29.47
C SER A 17 -30.47 -77.65 -28.05
N VAL A 18 -31.13 -76.52 -27.76
CA VAL A 18 -32.44 -76.31 -27.06
C VAL A 18 -32.73 -76.96 -25.68
N THR A 19 -33.00 -76.12 -24.68
CA THR A 19 -34.25 -76.18 -23.84
C THR A 19 -34.65 -74.79 -23.30
N ASN A 20 -35.97 -74.57 -23.26
CA ASN A 20 -36.70 -73.33 -22.96
C ASN A 20 -36.76 -72.95 -21.46
N ALA A 21 -36.80 -71.65 -21.16
CA ALA A 21 -37.66 -71.08 -20.10
C ALA A 21 -37.93 -69.57 -20.32
N ALA A 22 -39.12 -69.13 -19.91
CA ALA A 22 -39.88 -67.94 -20.31
C ALA A 22 -39.42 -66.58 -19.68
N PRO A 23 -39.95 -65.42 -20.13
CA PRO A 23 -39.40 -64.10 -19.84
C PRO A 23 -39.96 -63.50 -18.53
N SER A 24 -39.10 -62.81 -17.75
CA SER A 24 -39.52 -62.00 -16.60
C SER A 24 -38.81 -60.65 -16.58
N ARG A 25 -39.65 -59.62 -16.78
CA ARG A 25 -39.54 -58.16 -16.56
C ARG A 25 -38.17 -57.55 -16.21
N LYS A 26 -37.74 -56.61 -17.06
CA LYS A 26 -36.74 -55.57 -16.77
C LYS A 26 -37.19 -54.74 -15.56
N SER A 27 -36.39 -54.73 -14.50
CA SER A 27 -36.36 -53.65 -13.52
C SER A 27 -35.19 -52.74 -13.90
N THR A 28 -35.50 -51.54 -14.37
CA THR A 28 -34.56 -50.45 -14.57
C THR A 28 -34.12 -49.94 -13.19
N ALA A 29 -32.92 -50.30 -12.77
CA ALA A 29 -32.24 -49.58 -11.70
C ALA A 29 -31.83 -48.20 -12.24
N SER A 30 -32.53 -47.17 -11.78
CA SER A 30 -32.23 -45.77 -12.04
C SER A 30 -30.84 -45.45 -11.48
N LEU A 31 -29.91 -45.07 -12.37
CA LEU A 31 -28.71 -44.33 -11.98
C LEU A 31 -29.19 -42.94 -11.57
N THR A 32 -29.45 -42.74 -10.27
CA THR A 32 -29.59 -41.39 -9.72
C THR A 32 -28.25 -40.69 -9.87
N LYS A 33 -28.18 -39.80 -10.87
CA LYS A 33 -27.19 -38.72 -10.94
C LYS A 33 -27.19 -38.03 -9.58
N ARG A 34 -26.08 -38.11 -8.84
CA ARG A 34 -25.88 -37.26 -7.66
C ARG A 34 -25.98 -35.83 -8.18
N GLU A 35 -26.97 -35.07 -7.73
CA GLU A 35 -27.06 -33.64 -8.06
C GLU A 35 -25.73 -32.99 -7.68
N ALA A 36 -25.15 -32.22 -8.60
CA ALA A 36 -23.98 -31.42 -8.28
C ALA A 36 -24.36 -30.47 -7.12
N GLN A 37 -23.49 -30.34 -6.12
CA GLN A 37 -23.65 -29.33 -5.07
C GLN A 37 -23.91 -27.96 -5.75
N PRO A 38 -24.90 -27.18 -5.28
CA PRO A 38 -25.13 -25.86 -5.85
C PRO A 38 -23.85 -25.02 -5.71
N GLN A 39 -23.42 -24.41 -6.81
CA GLN A 39 -22.25 -23.54 -6.85
C GLN A 39 -22.50 -22.32 -5.95
N SER A 40 -21.50 -21.92 -5.15
CA SER A 40 -21.61 -20.73 -4.31
C SER A 40 -21.87 -19.49 -5.17
N THR A 41 -22.79 -18.64 -4.71
CA THR A 41 -23.09 -17.32 -5.31
C THR A 41 -22.41 -16.18 -4.54
N ALA A 42 -21.53 -16.49 -3.57
CA ALA A 42 -20.93 -15.50 -2.69
C ALA A 42 -20.14 -14.42 -3.47
N CYS A 43 -19.42 -14.83 -4.51
CA CYS A 43 -18.69 -13.89 -5.37
C CYS A 43 -19.63 -12.91 -6.08
N GLY A 44 -20.71 -13.42 -6.68
CA GLY A 44 -21.67 -12.54 -7.36
C GLY A 44 -22.43 -11.62 -6.40
N ASP A 45 -22.72 -12.09 -5.19
CA ASP A 45 -23.31 -11.24 -4.15
C ASP A 45 -22.40 -10.08 -3.75
N ILE A 46 -21.10 -10.34 -3.59
CA ILE A 46 -20.10 -9.33 -3.22
C ILE A 46 -20.02 -8.26 -4.30
N VAL A 47 -19.91 -8.69 -5.56
CA VAL A 47 -19.77 -7.78 -6.70
C VAL A 47 -21.04 -6.93 -6.90
N ARG A 48 -22.23 -7.53 -6.79
CA ARG A 48 -23.51 -6.79 -6.92
C ARG A 48 -23.72 -5.74 -5.82
N ASP A 49 -23.16 -5.97 -4.64
CA ASP A 49 -23.31 -5.09 -3.47
C ASP A 49 -22.01 -4.33 -3.17
N ALA A 50 -21.11 -4.19 -4.15
CA ALA A 50 -19.84 -3.48 -4.02
C ALA A 50 -19.99 -2.02 -3.55
N SER A 51 -21.21 -1.45 -3.61
CA SER A 51 -21.54 -0.15 -3.03
C SER A 51 -21.24 -0.03 -1.51
N VAL A 52 -21.25 -1.15 -0.78
CA VAL A 52 -20.98 -1.20 0.67
C VAL A 52 -19.52 -1.56 0.99
N ASN A 53 -18.74 -2.06 0.00
CA ASN A 53 -17.33 -2.53 0.02
C ASN A 53 -16.87 -3.42 1.20
N GLN A 54 -17.72 -3.67 2.18
CA GLN A 54 -17.46 -4.46 3.39
C GLN A 54 -18.49 -5.57 3.53
N PHE A 55 -18.01 -6.77 3.78
CA PHE A 55 -18.78 -7.99 3.89
C PHE A 55 -18.32 -8.80 5.10
N PRO A 56 -19.16 -9.68 5.67
CA PRO A 56 -18.68 -10.67 6.62
C PRO A 56 -17.50 -11.45 6.03
N ALA A 57 -16.40 -11.58 6.78
CA ALA A 57 -15.19 -12.22 6.27
C ALA A 57 -15.44 -13.67 5.81
N SER A 58 -16.38 -14.37 6.44
CA SER A 58 -16.80 -15.71 6.03
C SER A 58 -17.41 -15.77 4.64
N LYS A 59 -18.14 -14.72 4.22
CA LYS A 59 -18.71 -14.61 2.88
C LYS A 59 -17.62 -14.37 1.82
N VAL A 60 -16.64 -13.53 2.15
CA VAL A 60 -15.46 -13.34 1.29
C VAL A 60 -14.66 -14.64 1.17
N TYR A 61 -14.44 -15.34 2.27
CA TYR A 61 -13.76 -16.63 2.26
C TYR A 61 -14.51 -17.70 1.47
N GLU A 62 -15.85 -17.73 1.55
CA GLU A 62 -16.69 -18.59 0.72
C GLU A 62 -16.50 -18.28 -0.77
N CYS A 63 -16.46 -16.99 -1.14
CA CYS A 63 -16.14 -16.60 -2.52
C CYS A 63 -14.75 -17.10 -2.93
N LEU A 64 -13.70 -16.72 -2.18
CA LEU A 64 -12.30 -17.05 -2.47
C LEU A 64 -12.08 -18.57 -2.67
N THR A 65 -12.67 -19.39 -1.80
CA THR A 65 -12.55 -20.86 -1.88
C THR A 65 -13.45 -21.51 -2.93
N SER A 66 -14.43 -20.77 -3.49
CA SER A 66 -15.24 -21.22 -4.63
C SER A 66 -14.56 -21.03 -5.99
N VAL A 67 -13.47 -20.25 -6.05
CA VAL A 67 -12.74 -19.93 -7.28
C VAL A 67 -11.94 -21.17 -7.73
N PRO A 68 -12.18 -21.69 -8.94
CA PRO A 68 -11.53 -22.91 -9.43
C PRO A 68 -10.03 -22.69 -9.64
N PHE A 69 -9.23 -23.73 -9.42
CA PHE A 69 -7.80 -23.73 -9.70
C PHE A 69 -7.49 -24.28 -11.10
N ASN A 70 -6.63 -23.59 -11.86
CA ASN A 70 -6.10 -24.07 -13.13
C ASN A 70 -4.58 -24.33 -13.05
N PRO A 71 -4.13 -25.60 -12.98
CA PRO A 71 -2.72 -25.92 -12.79
C PRO A 71 -1.82 -25.47 -13.95
N ALA A 72 -2.36 -25.41 -15.17
CA ALA A 72 -1.57 -25.02 -16.35
C ALA A 72 -1.25 -23.52 -16.33
N VAL A 73 -2.25 -22.69 -15.99
CA VAL A 73 -2.08 -21.22 -15.84
C VAL A 73 -1.12 -20.94 -14.69
N ALA A 74 -1.36 -21.55 -13.53
CA ALA A 74 -0.52 -21.39 -12.34
C ALA A 74 0.94 -21.80 -12.58
N SER A 75 1.20 -22.88 -13.33
CA SER A 75 2.57 -23.30 -13.67
C SER A 75 3.29 -22.31 -14.59
N ARG A 76 2.57 -21.72 -15.57
CA ARG A 76 3.14 -20.68 -16.45
C ARG A 76 3.48 -19.42 -15.66
N PHE A 77 2.58 -19.01 -14.78
CA PHE A 77 2.81 -17.88 -13.89
C PHE A 77 4.00 -18.12 -12.95
N LEU A 78 4.11 -19.28 -12.30
CA LEU A 78 5.26 -19.58 -11.45
C LEU A 78 6.57 -19.58 -12.22
N LYS A 79 6.59 -20.04 -13.47
CA LYS A 79 7.79 -19.94 -14.31
C LYS A 79 8.15 -18.47 -14.52
N TYR A 80 7.20 -17.64 -14.97
CA TYR A 80 7.39 -16.21 -15.15
C TYR A 80 7.93 -15.54 -13.87
N TYR A 81 7.27 -15.77 -12.74
CA TYR A 81 7.62 -15.17 -11.46
C TYR A 81 8.97 -15.67 -10.94
N LYS A 82 9.30 -16.95 -11.12
CA LYS A 82 10.62 -17.51 -10.78
C LYS A 82 11.73 -16.88 -11.62
N ASP A 83 11.49 -16.68 -12.91
CA ASP A 83 12.44 -16.03 -13.81
C ASP A 83 12.68 -14.56 -13.37
N SER A 84 11.62 -13.84 -12.96
CA SER A 84 11.71 -12.47 -12.42
C SER A 84 12.37 -12.42 -11.04
N THR A 85 12.09 -13.39 -10.15
CA THR A 85 12.65 -13.46 -8.80
C THR A 85 14.18 -13.53 -8.82
N GLN A 86 14.81 -13.97 -9.91
CA GLN A 86 16.27 -13.98 -10.05
C GLN A 86 16.93 -12.59 -9.93
N PHE A 87 16.17 -11.52 -10.16
CA PHE A 87 16.61 -10.13 -10.08
C PHE A 87 16.52 -9.53 -8.66
N GLN A 88 15.88 -10.24 -7.72
CA GLN A 88 15.87 -9.85 -6.32
C GLN A 88 17.31 -9.86 -5.77
N SER A 89 17.83 -8.71 -5.34
CA SER A 89 19.24 -8.62 -4.97
C SER A 89 19.60 -9.43 -3.72
N THR A 90 18.63 -9.64 -2.84
CA THR A 90 18.85 -10.23 -1.51
C THR A 90 18.81 -11.76 -1.44
N LEU A 91 18.60 -12.49 -2.56
CA LEU A 91 18.33 -13.94 -2.57
C LEU A 91 19.29 -14.78 -1.72
N ALA A 92 20.61 -14.61 -1.92
CA ALA A 92 21.60 -15.42 -1.21
C ALA A 92 21.67 -15.10 0.28
N TYR A 93 21.47 -13.83 0.64
CA TYR A 93 21.40 -13.38 2.03
C TYR A 93 20.11 -13.82 2.73
N LEU A 94 18.97 -13.86 2.06
CA LEU A 94 17.74 -14.45 2.61
C LEU A 94 17.93 -15.94 2.90
N LYS A 95 18.58 -16.68 1.99
CA LYS A 95 18.85 -18.11 2.14
C LYS A 95 19.85 -18.41 3.25
N SER A 96 20.85 -17.56 3.42
CA SER A 96 21.94 -17.74 4.40
C SER A 96 22.30 -16.40 5.02
N PRO A 97 21.45 -15.89 5.93
CA PRO A 97 21.63 -14.58 6.50
C PRO A 97 22.76 -14.57 7.55
N PRO A 98 23.43 -13.42 7.75
CA PRO A 98 24.37 -13.25 8.84
C PRO A 98 23.65 -13.31 10.20
N ALA A 99 24.40 -13.56 11.28
CA ALA A 99 23.86 -13.63 12.63
C ALA A 99 23.21 -12.32 13.12
N SER A 100 23.48 -11.19 12.43
CA SER A 100 22.85 -9.90 12.71
C SER A 100 21.42 -9.78 12.19
N TYR A 101 20.98 -10.65 11.29
CA TYR A 101 19.62 -10.64 10.80
C TYR A 101 18.72 -11.45 11.74
N LEU A 102 17.61 -10.86 12.18
CA LEU A 102 16.78 -11.44 13.23
C LEU A 102 15.66 -12.34 12.71
N GLN A 103 15.42 -12.38 11.40
CA GLN A 103 14.37 -13.21 10.82
C GLN A 103 14.91 -14.57 10.37
N PRO A 104 14.05 -15.61 10.29
CA PRO A 104 14.45 -16.92 9.82
C PRO A 104 15.00 -16.88 8.38
N PRO A 105 15.96 -17.77 8.04
CA PRO A 105 16.38 -17.93 6.64
C PRO A 105 15.24 -18.44 5.77
N VAL A 106 15.16 -17.95 4.53
CA VAL A 106 14.22 -18.40 3.50
C VAL A 106 14.94 -18.60 2.16
N ASP A 107 14.71 -19.74 1.51
CA ASP A 107 15.15 -19.99 0.13
C ASP A 107 13.97 -19.80 -0.81
N LEU A 108 13.83 -18.60 -1.37
CA LEU A 108 12.70 -18.22 -2.23
C LEU A 108 12.62 -19.11 -3.48
N LEU A 109 13.76 -19.37 -4.13
CA LEU A 109 13.79 -20.17 -5.37
C LEU A 109 13.41 -21.64 -5.10
N ALA A 110 13.90 -22.23 -4.01
CA ALA A 110 13.50 -23.56 -3.60
C ALA A 110 12.02 -23.60 -3.16
N GLY A 111 11.53 -22.54 -2.51
CA GLY A 111 10.12 -22.38 -2.17
C GLY A 111 9.22 -22.41 -3.41
N LEU A 112 9.57 -21.68 -4.46
CA LEU A 112 8.84 -21.70 -5.73
C LEU A 112 8.83 -23.10 -6.39
N GLU A 113 9.92 -23.86 -6.28
CA GLU A 113 9.99 -25.26 -6.76
C GLU A 113 9.08 -26.21 -5.97
N VAL A 114 8.97 -25.99 -4.65
CA VAL A 114 8.02 -26.74 -3.81
C VAL A 114 6.58 -26.42 -4.23
N ILE A 115 6.25 -25.16 -4.49
CA ILE A 115 4.92 -24.77 -4.98
C ILE A 115 4.66 -25.43 -6.34
N GLN A 116 5.61 -25.41 -7.27
CA GLN A 116 5.46 -26.09 -8.57
C GLN A 116 5.18 -27.60 -8.38
N THR A 117 5.90 -28.26 -7.48
CA THR A 117 5.67 -29.68 -7.17
C THR A 117 4.25 -29.92 -6.62
N ARG A 118 3.71 -29.00 -5.82
CA ARG A 118 2.32 -29.07 -5.35
C ARG A 118 1.31 -28.93 -6.50
N ILE A 119 1.59 -28.07 -7.48
CA ILE A 119 0.75 -27.96 -8.68
C ILE A 119 0.76 -29.29 -9.44
N ASP A 120 1.94 -29.84 -9.71
CA ASP A 120 2.13 -31.08 -10.49
C ASP A 120 1.48 -32.30 -9.82
N THR A 121 1.40 -32.29 -8.50
CA THR A 121 0.78 -33.37 -7.70
C THR A 121 -0.71 -33.15 -7.42
N GLY A 122 -1.30 -32.05 -7.90
CA GLY A 122 -2.71 -31.73 -7.71
C GLY A 122 -3.08 -31.43 -6.26
N ALA A 123 -2.17 -30.78 -5.52
CA ALA A 123 -2.31 -30.55 -4.08
C ALA A 123 -3.05 -29.24 -3.70
N PHE A 124 -3.48 -28.44 -4.69
CA PHE A 124 -4.29 -27.24 -4.47
C PHE A 124 -5.74 -27.52 -4.81
N GLU A 125 -6.65 -27.30 -3.86
CA GLU A 125 -8.09 -27.56 -4.05
C GLU A 125 -8.78 -26.43 -4.83
N ASN A 126 -8.31 -25.20 -4.66
CA ASN A 126 -8.89 -23.98 -5.23
C ASN A 126 -7.80 -22.91 -5.44
N GLN A 127 -8.14 -21.83 -6.15
CA GLN A 127 -7.21 -20.77 -6.49
C GLN A 127 -6.65 -20.06 -5.24
N TYR A 128 -7.49 -19.84 -4.21
CA TYR A 128 -7.08 -19.15 -2.99
C TYR A 128 -5.95 -19.89 -2.26
N GLU A 129 -5.99 -21.22 -2.19
CA GLU A 129 -4.90 -21.98 -1.58
C GLU A 129 -3.57 -21.81 -2.30
N PHE A 130 -3.58 -21.73 -3.64
CA PHE A 130 -2.37 -21.49 -4.44
C PHE A 130 -1.83 -20.08 -4.21
N GLU A 131 -2.66 -19.05 -4.39
CA GLU A 131 -2.24 -17.65 -4.24
C GLU A 131 -1.78 -17.35 -2.82
N ALA A 132 -2.53 -17.79 -1.81
CA ALA A 132 -2.15 -17.59 -0.41
C ALA A 132 -0.89 -18.37 -0.01
N THR A 133 -0.56 -19.47 -0.71
CA THR A 133 0.70 -20.19 -0.49
C THR A 133 1.88 -19.42 -1.06
N LEU A 134 1.73 -18.84 -2.26
CA LEU A 134 2.76 -17.99 -2.85
C LEU A 134 2.97 -16.70 -2.05
N GLN A 135 1.89 -16.03 -1.64
CA GLN A 135 1.96 -14.80 -0.85
C GLN A 135 2.71 -14.99 0.48
N ARG A 136 2.52 -16.13 1.15
CA ARG A 136 3.27 -16.46 2.38
C ARG A 136 4.77 -16.66 2.13
N LEU A 137 5.15 -17.24 0.99
CA LEU A 137 6.56 -17.37 0.62
C LEU A 137 7.19 -16.00 0.39
N ILE A 138 6.44 -15.08 -0.21
CA ILE A 138 6.85 -13.70 -0.48
C ILE A 138 7.04 -12.93 0.83
N TYR A 139 6.04 -12.93 1.74
CA TYR A 139 6.16 -12.28 3.06
C TYR A 139 7.30 -12.85 3.92
N ALA A 140 7.70 -14.11 3.72
CA ALA A 140 8.85 -14.69 4.40
C ALA A 140 10.20 -14.04 4.00
N ALA A 141 10.25 -13.23 2.93
CA ALA A 141 11.42 -12.43 2.58
C ALA A 141 11.64 -11.25 3.54
N HIS A 142 10.60 -10.79 4.25
CA HIS A 142 10.65 -9.60 5.11
C HIS A 142 11.26 -8.37 4.40
N ASP A 143 10.78 -8.13 3.17
CA ASP A 143 11.23 -7.07 2.27
C ASP A 143 10.00 -6.53 1.52
N ASP A 144 9.52 -5.34 1.90
CA ASP A 144 8.33 -4.72 1.30
C ASP A 144 8.55 -4.19 -0.13
N HIS A 145 9.79 -4.23 -0.66
CA HIS A 145 10.02 -4.10 -2.11
C HIS A 145 9.78 -5.41 -2.86
N PHE A 146 9.68 -6.55 -2.17
CA PHE A 146 9.38 -7.85 -2.77
C PHE A 146 7.94 -8.24 -2.42
N ASP A 147 6.97 -7.68 -3.14
CA ASP A 147 5.54 -7.94 -2.95
C ASP A 147 4.78 -8.04 -4.28
N ILE A 148 3.57 -8.60 -4.21
CA ILE A 148 2.67 -8.75 -5.35
C ILE A 148 1.21 -8.62 -4.92
N ALA A 149 0.44 -7.83 -5.67
CA ALA A 149 -1.02 -7.90 -5.68
C ALA A 149 -1.49 -8.45 -7.03
N TRP A 150 -2.21 -9.56 -6.99
CA TRP A 150 -2.59 -10.32 -8.17
C TRP A 150 -3.78 -11.21 -7.85
N GLY A 151 -4.47 -11.66 -8.91
CA GLY A 151 -5.50 -12.68 -8.76
C GLY A 151 -6.61 -12.28 -7.79
N ILE A 152 -7.09 -13.27 -7.04
CA ILE A 152 -8.21 -13.08 -6.10
C ILE A 152 -7.76 -12.62 -4.72
N THR A 153 -6.48 -12.81 -4.37
CA THR A 153 -5.88 -12.30 -3.12
C THR A 153 -5.60 -10.81 -3.19
N GLY A 154 -5.38 -10.25 -4.38
CA GLY A 154 -5.16 -8.80 -4.58
C GLY A 154 -6.41 -7.93 -4.44
N VAL A 155 -7.62 -8.52 -4.51
CA VAL A 155 -8.89 -7.74 -4.51
C VAL A 155 -9.65 -7.78 -3.19
N PHE A 156 -9.07 -8.41 -2.16
CA PHE A 156 -9.65 -8.43 -0.82
C PHE A 156 -8.62 -8.13 0.26
N ALA A 157 -9.08 -7.45 1.31
CA ALA A 157 -8.39 -7.37 2.59
C ALA A 157 -9.34 -7.77 3.72
N PHE A 158 -8.79 -8.05 4.90
CA PHE A 158 -9.57 -8.40 6.08
C PHE A 158 -9.26 -7.44 7.23
N GLY A 159 -10.23 -7.27 8.13
CA GLY A 159 -10.05 -6.42 9.29
C GLY A 159 -11.24 -6.40 10.23
N THR A 160 -11.09 -5.60 11.29
CA THR A 160 -12.15 -5.37 12.27
C THR A 160 -12.34 -3.88 12.52
N ARG A 161 -13.57 -3.50 12.86
CA ARG A 161 -13.91 -2.13 13.26
C ARG A 161 -13.24 -1.71 14.58
N TYR A 162 -12.83 -2.67 15.41
CA TYR A 162 -12.15 -2.39 16.68
C TYR A 162 -10.66 -2.18 16.46
N ARG A 163 -10.31 -0.95 16.10
CA ARG A 163 -8.94 -0.48 15.98
C ARG A 163 -8.23 -0.55 17.34
N ILE A 164 -6.93 -0.87 17.34
CA ILE A 164 -6.15 -1.08 18.56
C ILE A 164 -4.91 -0.19 18.62
N VAL A 165 -4.50 0.13 19.83
CA VAL A 165 -3.24 0.83 20.14
C VAL A 165 -2.55 0.13 21.30
N SER A 166 -1.22 0.25 21.38
CA SER A 166 -0.41 -0.31 22.47
C SER A 166 0.16 0.84 23.29
N VAL A 167 -0.20 0.90 24.57
CA VAL A 167 0.02 2.07 25.43
C VAL A 167 0.51 1.64 26.81
N SER A 168 1.58 2.28 27.29
CA SER A 168 2.06 2.21 28.66
C SER A 168 1.44 3.34 29.49
N GLU A 169 0.94 3.04 30.69
CA GLU A 169 0.26 4.05 31.53
C GLU A 169 1.20 5.18 31.97
N ASP A 170 2.46 4.85 32.25
CA ASP A 170 3.48 5.79 32.75
C ASP A 170 4.70 5.94 31.81
N GLY A 171 4.74 5.20 30.70
CA GLY A 171 5.86 5.15 29.77
C GLY A 171 7.02 4.25 30.22
N ILE A 172 6.91 3.61 31.39
CA ILE A 172 7.95 2.78 32.01
C ILE A 172 7.49 1.32 32.11
N GLU A 173 6.27 1.09 32.60
CA GLU A 173 5.67 -0.24 32.62
C GLU A 173 5.42 -0.75 31.20
N LEU A 174 5.38 -2.08 31.05
CA LEU A 174 5.12 -2.69 29.75
C LEU A 174 3.74 -2.26 29.20
N PRO A 175 3.64 -1.88 27.92
CA PRO A 175 2.41 -1.39 27.35
C PRO A 175 1.33 -2.48 27.31
N GLN A 176 0.08 -2.08 27.53
CA GLN A 176 -1.09 -2.92 27.33
C GLN A 176 -1.79 -2.52 26.02
N VAL A 177 -2.59 -3.44 25.46
CA VAL A 177 -3.34 -3.16 24.22
C VAL A 177 -4.73 -2.66 24.59
N TYR A 178 -5.17 -1.58 23.95
CA TYR A 178 -6.49 -0.96 24.15
C TYR A 178 -7.21 -0.81 22.82
N VAL A 179 -8.54 -0.74 22.88
CA VAL A 179 -9.33 -0.24 21.75
C VAL A 179 -9.02 1.26 21.59
N ALA A 180 -8.66 1.68 20.39
CA ALA A 180 -8.19 3.04 20.12
C ALA A 180 -9.24 4.11 20.46
N SER A 181 -10.52 3.84 20.16
CA SER A 181 -11.63 4.75 20.50
C SER A 181 -11.79 4.98 22.00
N ASP A 182 -11.42 3.99 22.81
CA ASP A 182 -11.57 4.07 24.26
C ASP A 182 -10.53 5.04 24.86
N ILE A 183 -9.29 4.99 24.36
CA ILE A 183 -8.24 5.97 24.74
C ILE A 183 -8.68 7.38 24.39
N PHE A 184 -9.22 7.58 23.18
CA PHE A 184 -9.71 8.88 22.73
C PHE A 184 -10.87 9.40 23.58
N GLN A 185 -11.85 8.56 23.86
CA GLN A 185 -13.00 8.93 24.69
C GLN A 185 -12.58 9.30 26.12
N SER A 186 -11.63 8.54 26.69
CA SER A 186 -11.06 8.82 28.01
C SER A 186 -10.31 10.15 28.03
N GLN A 187 -9.61 10.52 26.96
CA GLN A 187 -8.96 11.84 26.93
C GLN A 187 -9.96 12.98 26.80
N GLN A 188 -11.01 12.82 25.99
CA GLN A 188 -12.05 13.85 25.84
C GLN A 188 -12.80 14.15 27.13
N ASP A 189 -12.99 13.15 27.99
CA ASP A 189 -13.68 13.34 29.27
C ASP A 189 -12.77 13.80 30.42
N GLY A 190 -11.49 14.05 30.14
CA GLY A 190 -10.51 14.46 31.15
C GLY A 190 -9.99 13.29 32.00
N GLY A 191 -10.07 12.06 31.49
CA GLY A 191 -9.60 10.85 32.16
C GLY A 191 -10.55 10.34 33.25
N VAL A 192 -11.82 10.77 33.20
CA VAL A 192 -12.86 10.38 34.16
C VAL A 192 -13.22 8.91 33.97
N TRP A 193 -13.48 8.50 32.73
CA TRP A 193 -13.62 7.09 32.40
C TRP A 193 -12.24 6.49 32.12
N LYS A 194 -12.00 5.26 32.62
CA LYS A 194 -10.74 4.54 32.43
C LYS A 194 -10.92 3.36 31.48
N PRO A 195 -10.25 3.36 30.31
CA PRO A 195 -10.27 2.26 29.36
C PRO A 195 -9.80 0.96 30.00
N SER A 196 -10.46 -0.15 29.68
CA SER A 196 -9.99 -1.47 30.09
C SER A 196 -9.09 -2.05 28.99
N PRO A 197 -7.89 -2.56 29.30
CA PRO A 197 -7.04 -3.19 28.30
C PRO A 197 -7.62 -4.52 27.84
N ILE A 198 -7.32 -4.88 26.60
CA ILE A 198 -7.58 -6.18 26.00
C ILE A 198 -6.59 -7.17 26.60
N VAL A 199 -7.11 -8.26 27.20
CA VAL A 199 -6.29 -9.32 27.82
C VAL A 199 -6.40 -10.64 27.07
N THR A 200 -7.50 -10.85 26.34
CA THR A 200 -7.66 -12.05 25.50
C THR A 200 -8.28 -11.75 24.15
N LEU A 201 -7.86 -12.50 23.14
CA LEU A 201 -8.45 -12.56 21.80
C LEU A 201 -8.74 -14.03 21.51
N ASP A 202 -10.00 -14.36 21.22
CA ASP A 202 -10.48 -15.74 21.02
C ASP A 202 -10.11 -16.70 22.17
N GLY A 203 -10.03 -16.17 23.40
CA GLY A 203 -9.66 -16.90 24.61
C GLY A 203 -8.16 -17.17 24.78
N GLU A 204 -7.31 -16.73 23.84
CA GLU A 204 -5.86 -16.72 23.96
C GLU A 204 -5.36 -15.38 24.55
N ASP A 205 -4.20 -15.37 25.20
CA ASP A 205 -3.53 -14.14 25.62
C ASP A 205 -3.38 -13.15 24.44
N ALA A 206 -3.77 -11.89 24.66
CA ALA A 206 -3.82 -10.90 23.59
C ALA A 206 -2.45 -10.64 22.94
N THR A 207 -1.36 -10.61 23.71
CA THR A 207 -0.01 -10.37 23.18
C THR A 207 0.45 -11.54 22.32
N LYS A 208 0.19 -12.78 22.78
CA LYS A 208 0.49 -14.00 22.01
C LYS A 208 -0.31 -14.07 20.71
N TYR A 209 -1.61 -13.79 20.76
CA TYR A 209 -2.48 -13.77 19.58
C TYR A 209 -2.01 -12.73 18.56
N LEU A 210 -1.82 -11.47 18.99
CA LEU A 210 -1.41 -10.38 18.10
C LEU A 210 -0.01 -10.60 17.53
N THR A 211 0.90 -11.20 18.30
CA THR A 211 2.22 -11.58 17.79
C THR A 211 2.12 -12.56 16.62
N ARG A 212 1.26 -13.59 16.75
CA ARG A 212 1.01 -14.56 15.68
C ARG A 212 0.28 -13.94 14.49
N PHE A 213 -0.70 -13.08 14.76
CA PHE A 213 -1.43 -12.35 13.72
C PHE A 213 -0.51 -11.43 12.91
N ALA A 214 0.40 -10.72 13.58
CA ALA A 214 1.41 -9.85 12.97
C ALA A 214 2.36 -10.65 12.07
N ALA A 215 2.90 -11.77 12.57
CA ALA A 215 3.82 -12.61 11.82
C ALA A 215 3.18 -13.23 10.55
N GLU A 216 1.85 -13.41 10.54
CA GLU A 216 1.11 -13.94 9.38
C GLU A 216 0.70 -12.85 8.39
N ASN A 217 0.29 -11.66 8.85
CA ASN A 217 -0.41 -10.67 8.01
C ASN A 217 0.35 -9.37 7.77
N SER A 218 1.46 -9.12 8.46
CA SER A 218 2.28 -7.93 8.16
C SER A 218 3.06 -8.15 6.87
N ILE A 219 3.42 -7.09 6.17
CA ILE A 219 4.24 -7.17 4.94
C ILE A 219 5.66 -7.74 5.21
N GLY A 220 6.04 -7.82 6.49
CA GLY A 220 7.25 -8.47 6.97
C GLY A 220 8.35 -7.47 7.33
N GLY A 221 8.51 -7.20 8.61
CA GLY A 221 9.60 -6.39 9.15
C GLY A 221 10.85 -7.22 9.44
N ARG A 222 11.99 -6.54 9.48
CA ARG A 222 13.32 -7.11 9.81
C ARG A 222 13.44 -7.49 11.28
N GLU A 223 12.53 -7.00 12.12
CA GLU A 223 12.31 -7.48 13.47
C GLU A 223 10.83 -7.46 13.84
N SER A 224 10.53 -8.23 14.88
CA SER A 224 9.17 -8.57 15.25
C SER A 224 8.44 -7.43 16.02
N HIS A 225 9.18 -6.43 16.52
CA HIS A 225 8.64 -5.16 16.99
C HIS A 225 7.95 -4.36 15.88
N THR A 226 8.50 -4.37 14.67
CA THR A 226 7.95 -3.65 13.52
C THR A 226 6.66 -4.29 13.03
N ASP A 227 6.60 -5.63 12.94
CA ASP A 227 5.36 -6.36 12.62
C ASP A 227 4.25 -6.03 13.62
N TRP A 228 4.59 -5.98 14.91
CA TRP A 228 3.65 -5.57 15.95
C TRP A 228 3.14 -4.14 15.73
N GLN A 229 4.04 -3.22 15.35
CA GLN A 229 3.67 -1.84 15.10
C GLN A 229 2.71 -1.72 13.90
N GLN A 230 2.87 -2.52 12.85
CA GLN A 230 1.98 -2.53 11.69
C GLN A 230 0.52 -2.86 12.03
N LEU A 231 0.26 -3.61 13.11
CA LEU A 231 -1.10 -3.87 13.61
C LEU A 231 -1.76 -2.62 14.20
N MET A 232 -0.97 -1.78 14.88
CA MET A 232 -1.47 -0.67 15.67
C MET A 232 -1.96 0.46 14.78
N SER A 233 -3.06 1.10 15.17
CA SER A 233 -3.54 2.31 14.53
C SER A 233 -2.65 3.50 14.89
N SER A 234 -2.29 4.31 13.90
CA SER A 234 -1.47 5.51 14.08
C SER A 234 -2.10 6.69 13.34
N PRO A 235 -2.18 7.90 13.96
CA PRO A 235 -2.56 9.11 13.25
C PRO A 235 -1.71 9.40 12.00
N ALA A 236 -0.42 9.07 12.02
CA ALA A 236 0.46 9.21 10.85
C ALA A 236 0.05 8.31 9.68
N GLN A 237 -0.56 7.17 9.97
CA GLN A 237 -1.10 6.27 8.95
C GLN A 237 -2.42 6.80 8.36
N VAL A 238 -3.28 7.38 9.23
CA VAL A 238 -4.60 7.90 8.85
C VAL A 238 -4.49 9.05 7.84
N ILE A 239 -3.55 9.97 8.05
CA ILE A 239 -3.35 11.12 7.13
C ILE A 239 -2.80 10.71 5.76
N GLN A 240 -2.31 9.48 5.63
CA GLN A 240 -1.86 8.87 4.39
C GLN A 240 -2.96 8.01 3.72
N GLY A 241 -4.12 7.83 4.37
CA GLY A 241 -5.20 6.99 3.83
C GLY A 241 -4.96 5.48 3.93
N ILE A 242 -3.94 5.04 4.66
CA ILE A 242 -3.54 3.62 4.75
C ILE A 242 -4.21 2.95 5.97
N PRO A 243 -4.80 1.75 5.84
CA PRO A 243 -5.35 1.03 6.98
C PRO A 243 -4.28 0.30 7.79
N SER A 244 -4.43 0.21 9.11
CA SER A 244 -3.59 -0.70 9.92
C SER A 244 -3.89 -2.16 9.54
N VAL A 245 -2.88 -3.03 9.61
CA VAL A 245 -3.03 -4.46 9.25
C VAL A 245 -4.19 -5.09 10.02
N TRP A 246 -4.28 -4.84 11.32
CA TRP A 246 -5.38 -5.33 12.17
C TRP A 246 -6.79 -4.87 11.74
N GLY A 247 -6.91 -3.62 11.31
CA GLY A 247 -8.22 -3.01 11.11
C GLY A 247 -8.70 -2.97 9.65
N GLY A 248 -7.94 -3.54 8.71
CA GLY A 248 -8.35 -3.59 7.30
C GLY A 248 -7.24 -3.84 6.29
N GLY A 249 -6.02 -4.16 6.73
CA GLY A 249 -4.90 -4.46 5.86
C GLY A 249 -4.43 -5.92 5.96
N ALA A 250 -5.20 -6.81 6.57
CA ALA A 250 -4.80 -8.22 6.70
C ALA A 250 -5.08 -8.98 5.41
N THR A 251 -4.09 -9.68 4.89
CA THR A 251 -4.18 -10.41 3.60
C THR A 251 -4.93 -11.73 3.73
N PHE A 252 -4.76 -12.43 4.85
CA PHE A 252 -5.29 -13.78 5.02
C PHE A 252 -6.56 -13.82 5.85
N TYR A 253 -7.47 -14.73 5.49
CA TYR A 253 -8.74 -14.89 6.21
C TYR A 253 -8.50 -15.17 7.72
N PRO A 254 -8.92 -14.26 8.61
CA PRO A 254 -8.61 -14.33 10.04
C PRO A 254 -9.57 -15.24 10.81
N GLY A 255 -10.70 -15.63 10.20
CA GLY A 255 -11.78 -16.37 10.84
C GLY A 255 -13.12 -15.64 10.73
N GLU A 256 -14.18 -16.26 11.24
CA GLU A 256 -15.54 -15.70 11.12
C GLU A 256 -15.83 -14.64 12.19
N LYS A 257 -15.47 -14.95 13.43
CA LYS A 257 -15.76 -14.13 14.61
C LYS A 257 -14.49 -13.86 15.38
N LEU A 258 -14.49 -12.72 16.07
CA LEU A 258 -13.48 -12.30 17.02
C LEU A 258 -14.15 -12.09 18.37
N VAL A 259 -13.61 -12.74 19.41
CA VAL A 259 -14.02 -12.51 20.80
C VAL A 259 -12.93 -11.72 21.51
N ILE A 260 -13.22 -10.47 21.84
CA ILE A 260 -12.33 -9.56 22.58
C ILE A 260 -12.70 -9.63 24.06
N GLY A 261 -11.76 -10.04 24.91
CA GLY A 261 -11.92 -10.06 26.36
C GLY A 261 -11.07 -9.01 27.04
N PHE A 262 -11.69 -8.26 27.95
CA PHE A 262 -11.09 -7.12 28.65
C PHE A 262 -10.71 -7.48 30.10
N LYS A 263 -9.78 -6.71 30.68
CA LYS A 263 -9.31 -6.90 32.06
C LYS A 263 -10.41 -6.73 33.12
N ASN A 264 -11.48 -6.00 32.80
CA ASN A 264 -12.65 -5.81 33.67
C ASN A 264 -13.71 -6.94 33.55
N ASP A 265 -13.33 -8.10 33.00
CA ASP A 265 -14.17 -9.27 32.74
C ASP A 265 -15.27 -9.08 31.68
N SER A 266 -15.40 -7.89 31.08
CA SER A 266 -16.31 -7.68 29.96
C SER A 266 -15.78 -8.36 28.69
N LYS A 267 -16.70 -8.71 27.78
CA LYS A 267 -16.39 -9.34 26.50
C LYS A 267 -17.23 -8.73 25.39
N VAL A 268 -16.62 -8.63 24.22
CA VAL A 268 -17.27 -8.21 22.98
C VAL A 268 -17.03 -9.27 21.93
N THR A 269 -18.11 -9.75 21.31
CA THR A 269 -18.03 -10.61 20.12
C THR A 269 -18.38 -9.77 18.90
N THR A 270 -17.55 -9.84 17.86
CA THR A 270 -17.77 -9.17 16.58
C THR A 270 -17.45 -10.11 15.43
N GLU A 271 -17.99 -9.82 14.25
CA GLU A 271 -17.61 -10.51 13.03
C GLU A 271 -16.37 -9.83 12.44
N TRP A 272 -15.43 -10.64 11.95
CA TRP A 272 -14.39 -10.15 11.06
C TRP A 272 -15.04 -9.65 9.76
N GLN A 273 -14.49 -8.59 9.20
CA GLN A 273 -14.94 -8.02 7.94
C GLN A 273 -13.92 -8.37 6.85
N GLY A 274 -14.42 -8.70 5.66
CA GLY A 274 -13.68 -8.67 4.42
C GLY A 274 -14.02 -7.39 3.67
N ILE A 275 -13.02 -6.76 3.09
CA ILE A 275 -13.08 -5.50 2.36
C ILE A 275 -12.80 -5.83 0.91
N PHE A 276 -13.73 -5.53 0.03
CA PHE A 276 -13.55 -5.68 -1.41
C PHE A 276 -12.86 -4.43 -1.95
N LEU A 277 -11.68 -4.62 -2.55
CA LEU A 277 -10.81 -3.59 -3.10
C LEU A 277 -10.93 -3.46 -4.63
N GLY A 278 -11.67 -4.36 -5.28
CA GLY A 278 -11.86 -4.33 -6.72
C GLY A 278 -12.77 -3.18 -7.17
N ASP A 279 -12.60 -2.79 -8.44
CA ASP A 279 -13.40 -1.74 -9.05
C ASP A 279 -14.90 -2.09 -9.10
N SER A 280 -15.75 -1.08 -9.14
CA SER A 280 -17.20 -1.26 -9.27
C SER A 280 -17.64 -1.66 -10.68
N GLU A 281 -16.75 -1.55 -11.67
CA GLU A 281 -17.00 -1.94 -13.05
C GLU A 281 -16.32 -3.28 -13.27
N THR A 282 -17.06 -4.38 -13.10
CA THR A 282 -16.56 -5.77 -13.30
C THR A 282 -17.44 -6.55 -14.27
N GLY A 283 -18.51 -5.93 -14.78
CA GLY A 283 -19.62 -6.64 -15.42
C GLY A 283 -20.36 -7.59 -14.46
N ALA A 284 -21.22 -8.44 -15.01
CA ALA A 284 -22.04 -9.38 -14.22
C ALA A 284 -21.24 -10.63 -13.83
N LEU A 285 -20.49 -10.56 -12.72
CA LEU A 285 -19.83 -11.72 -12.10
C LEU A 285 -20.82 -12.43 -11.19
N GLU A 286 -21.00 -13.75 -11.35
CA GLU A 286 -21.99 -14.52 -10.57
C GLU A 286 -21.35 -15.65 -9.75
N THR A 287 -20.32 -16.27 -10.30
CA THR A 287 -19.71 -17.49 -9.76
C THR A 287 -18.23 -17.32 -9.49
N GLY A 288 -17.63 -18.23 -8.69
CA GLY A 288 -16.18 -18.29 -8.54
C GLY A 288 -15.43 -18.48 -9.87
N GLY A 289 -16.05 -19.11 -10.87
CA GLY A 289 -15.46 -19.22 -12.22
C GLY A 289 -15.42 -17.89 -12.98
N ASP A 290 -16.46 -17.05 -12.82
CA ASP A 290 -16.45 -15.71 -13.38
C ASP A 290 -15.39 -14.84 -12.67
N PHE A 291 -15.29 -14.99 -11.36
CA PHE A 291 -14.27 -14.33 -10.54
C PHE A 291 -12.84 -14.73 -10.97
N TYR A 292 -12.62 -16.01 -11.29
CA TYR A 292 -11.36 -16.48 -11.88
C TYR A 292 -11.07 -15.76 -13.20
N ASN A 293 -12.03 -15.73 -14.13
CA ASN A 293 -11.82 -15.10 -15.43
C ASN A 293 -11.52 -13.60 -15.29
N SER A 294 -12.19 -12.89 -14.38
CA SER A 294 -11.99 -11.45 -14.26
C SER A 294 -10.76 -11.05 -13.48
N PHE A 295 -10.55 -11.62 -12.29
CA PHE A 295 -9.47 -11.17 -11.41
C PHE A 295 -8.20 -12.00 -11.55
N VAL A 296 -8.29 -13.26 -11.99
CA VAL A 296 -7.08 -14.05 -12.29
C VAL A 296 -6.65 -13.86 -13.72
N LEU A 297 -7.55 -13.83 -14.71
CA LEU A 297 -7.16 -13.73 -16.12
C LEU A 297 -7.30 -12.32 -16.74
N GLY A 298 -7.84 -11.34 -16.01
CA GLY A 298 -8.06 -10.00 -16.53
C GLY A 298 -9.18 -9.91 -17.59
N TYR A 299 -10.05 -10.91 -17.68
CA TYR A 299 -11.09 -10.97 -18.69
C TYR A 299 -12.43 -10.41 -18.20
N TRP A 300 -12.95 -9.45 -18.95
CA TRP A 300 -14.32 -9.00 -18.84
C TRP A 300 -15.30 -10.14 -19.17
N PRO A 301 -16.47 -10.20 -18.51
CA PRO A 301 -17.53 -11.09 -18.93
C PRO A 301 -17.86 -10.85 -20.41
N ALA A 302 -18.02 -11.91 -21.20
CA ALA A 302 -18.31 -11.77 -22.64
C ALA A 302 -19.61 -11.01 -22.96
N SER A 303 -20.47 -10.80 -21.95
CA SER A 303 -21.70 -10.00 -22.01
C SER A 303 -21.50 -8.52 -21.70
N TYR A 304 -20.30 -8.12 -21.28
CA TYR A 304 -19.93 -6.76 -20.93
C TYR A 304 -19.00 -6.20 -22.01
N ASP A 305 -19.47 -5.13 -22.66
CA ASP A 305 -18.67 -4.34 -23.59
C ASP A 305 -18.30 -3.05 -22.85
N PRO A 306 -17.01 -2.85 -22.49
CA PRO A 306 -16.57 -1.58 -21.94
C PRO A 306 -16.62 -0.57 -23.08
N GLU A 307 -17.78 0.04 -23.35
CA GLU A 307 -17.82 1.13 -24.33
C GLU A 307 -16.80 2.18 -23.90
N PRO A 308 -15.87 2.60 -24.78
CA PRO A 308 -15.12 3.82 -24.53
C PRO A 308 -16.16 4.92 -24.32
N ALA A 309 -15.99 5.72 -23.26
CA ALA A 309 -16.76 6.96 -23.15
C ALA A 309 -16.70 7.65 -24.52
N PRO A 310 -17.84 8.09 -25.09
CA PRO A 310 -17.79 8.75 -26.38
C PRO A 310 -16.81 9.91 -26.22
N GLU A 311 -15.74 9.89 -27.02
CA GLU A 311 -14.90 11.06 -27.25
C GLU A 311 -15.89 12.18 -27.51
N THR A 312 -16.05 13.08 -26.54
CA THR A 312 -16.61 14.37 -26.86
C THR A 312 -15.64 14.90 -27.88
N GLU A 313 -16.06 14.92 -29.14
CA GLU A 313 -15.44 15.69 -30.21
C GLU A 313 -15.03 17.01 -29.56
N GLU A 314 -13.75 17.15 -29.26
CA GLU A 314 -13.16 18.44 -28.99
C GLU A 314 -13.43 19.18 -30.29
N GLU A 315 -14.41 20.08 -30.25
CA GLU A 315 -14.58 21.06 -31.31
C GLU A 315 -13.21 21.72 -31.43
N GLU A 316 -12.51 21.41 -32.52
CA GLU A 316 -11.28 22.07 -32.95
C GLU A 316 -11.56 23.58 -32.95
N GLU A 317 -11.26 24.26 -31.84
CA GLU A 317 -11.12 25.70 -31.85
C GLU A 317 -9.83 25.97 -32.63
N GLU A 318 -10.00 26.24 -33.93
CA GLU A 318 -8.95 26.74 -34.81
C GLU A 318 -8.18 27.87 -34.11
N GLU A 319 -6.97 27.58 -33.63
CA GLU A 319 -6.01 28.59 -33.21
C GLU A 319 -5.62 29.41 -34.45
N GLN A 320 -6.30 30.54 -34.63
CA GLN A 320 -5.79 31.59 -35.49
C GLN A 320 -4.56 32.21 -34.83
N GLU A 321 -3.42 31.99 -35.46
CA GLU A 321 -2.20 32.77 -35.30
C GLU A 321 -2.53 34.27 -35.37
N ASP A 322 -2.37 34.99 -34.26
CA ASP A 322 -2.23 36.44 -34.28
C ASP A 322 -0.91 36.82 -33.61
N GLU A 323 -0.03 37.36 -34.44
CA GLU A 323 1.32 37.81 -34.11
C GLU A 323 1.32 38.93 -33.06
N SER A 324 2.30 38.83 -32.15
CA SER A 324 2.91 39.84 -31.28
C SER A 324 2.24 41.23 -31.13
N ALA A 325 2.00 41.60 -29.87
CA ALA A 325 2.28 42.96 -29.41
C ALA A 325 2.70 42.95 -27.93
N ALA A 326 3.97 43.30 -27.69
CA ALA A 326 4.53 43.51 -26.37
C ALA A 326 3.74 44.58 -25.58
N SER A 327 3.37 44.25 -24.34
CA SER A 327 3.02 45.24 -23.33
C SER A 327 3.58 44.83 -21.97
N THR A 328 4.60 45.58 -21.56
CA THR A 328 5.27 45.57 -20.26
C THR A 328 4.35 45.93 -19.09
N GLN A 329 4.72 45.40 -17.90
CA GLN A 329 4.49 45.86 -16.51
C GLN A 329 3.44 45.07 -15.69
N PRO A 330 3.58 44.95 -14.35
CA PRO A 330 4.79 44.84 -13.52
C PRO A 330 4.76 43.65 -12.54
N VAL A 331 5.94 43.30 -12.03
CA VAL A 331 6.16 42.41 -10.88
C VAL A 331 5.30 42.85 -9.69
N ALA A 332 4.37 42.00 -9.27
CA ALA A 332 3.65 42.15 -8.01
C ALA A 332 4.36 41.29 -6.94
N THR A 333 4.91 41.97 -5.95
CA THR A 333 5.48 41.43 -4.72
C THR A 333 4.52 40.45 -4.03
N PRO A 334 4.96 39.27 -3.57
CA PRO A 334 4.11 38.36 -2.81
C PRO A 334 3.97 38.93 -1.40
N THR A 335 2.77 39.37 -1.02
CA THR A 335 2.45 39.66 0.37
C THR A 335 1.02 39.27 0.64
N SER A 336 0.81 37.97 0.88
CA SER A 336 -0.33 37.43 1.64
C SER A 336 -0.08 35.94 1.89
N THR A 337 0.51 35.63 3.03
CA THR A 337 0.54 34.29 3.63
C THR A 337 -0.89 33.83 3.95
N THR A 338 -1.53 33.13 3.01
CA THR A 338 -2.67 32.27 3.33
C THR A 338 -2.17 30.83 3.34
N ILE A 339 -2.15 30.22 4.52
CA ILE A 339 -1.83 28.80 4.70
C ILE A 339 -2.82 27.98 3.85
N PRO A 340 -2.37 27.10 2.93
CA PRO A 340 -3.25 26.26 2.14
C PRO A 340 -4.10 25.39 3.06
N THR A 341 -5.39 25.23 2.74
CA THR A 341 -6.31 24.42 3.55
C THR A 341 -6.02 22.94 3.29
N PRO A 342 -5.69 22.12 4.32
CA PRO A 342 -5.29 20.74 4.08
C PRO A 342 -6.43 19.86 3.52
N THR A 343 -6.08 18.95 2.61
CA THR A 343 -6.98 17.98 1.98
C THR A 343 -6.58 16.57 2.42
N GLY A 344 -7.20 16.06 3.48
CA GLY A 344 -6.90 14.73 4.03
C GLY A 344 -5.91 14.70 5.21
N TRP A 345 -5.31 15.84 5.57
CA TRP A 345 -4.46 15.98 6.77
C TRP A 345 -5.23 16.32 8.07
N SER A 346 -6.56 16.43 8.01
CA SER A 346 -7.36 16.78 9.20
C SER A 346 -7.39 15.60 10.19
N ASN A 347 -6.50 15.62 11.17
CA ASN A 347 -6.44 14.65 12.26
C ASN A 347 -6.15 15.37 13.59
N GLY A 348 -6.99 15.13 14.60
CA GLY A 348 -6.88 15.81 15.91
C GLY A 348 -5.59 15.53 16.69
N ALA A 349 -4.78 14.55 16.29
CA ALA A 349 -3.49 14.29 16.92
C ALA A 349 -2.39 15.26 16.49
N TYR A 350 -2.50 15.85 15.30
CA TYR A 350 -1.56 16.86 14.81
C TYR A 350 -2.03 18.25 15.24
N PRO A 351 -1.15 19.11 15.77
CA PRO A 351 -1.46 20.53 15.87
C PRO A 351 -1.62 21.13 14.47
N SER A 352 -2.15 22.35 14.39
CA SER A 352 -2.13 23.09 13.13
C SER A 352 -0.68 23.39 12.72
N PRO A 353 -0.28 23.13 11.46
CA PRO A 353 1.08 23.37 11.01
C PRO A 353 1.40 24.87 10.93
N ASP A 354 2.61 25.23 11.35
CA ASP A 354 3.16 26.58 11.19
C ASP A 354 3.70 26.78 9.76
N ILE A 355 4.22 25.70 9.17
CA ILE A 355 4.65 25.59 7.78
C ILE A 355 4.08 24.30 7.23
N ALA A 356 3.62 24.31 5.98
CA ALA A 356 3.17 23.11 5.29
C ALA A 356 3.52 23.23 3.82
N GLN A 357 3.80 22.09 3.21
CA GLN A 357 3.79 21.96 1.77
C GLN A 357 2.39 22.29 1.21
N GLU A 358 2.33 22.79 -0.02
CA GLU A 358 1.04 22.99 -0.68
C GLU A 358 0.27 21.67 -0.82
N ASN A 359 -1.07 21.77 -0.85
CA ASN A 359 -1.98 20.64 -1.00
C ASN A 359 -1.74 19.49 0.02
N LEU A 360 -1.42 19.86 1.26
CA LEU A 360 -1.13 18.91 2.34
C LEU A 360 -2.22 17.85 2.55
N GLY A 361 -1.83 16.57 2.53
CA GLY A 361 -2.65 15.39 2.74
C GLY A 361 -2.75 14.50 1.50
N TYR A 362 -3.10 13.22 1.72
CA TYR A 362 -3.10 12.19 0.67
C TYR A 362 -4.03 12.48 -0.54
N LEU A 363 -4.96 13.45 -0.42
CA LEU A 363 -5.82 13.89 -1.54
C LEU A 363 -5.23 15.06 -2.34
N GLY A 364 -4.19 15.72 -1.82
CA GLY A 364 -3.57 16.88 -2.46
C GLY A 364 -2.10 16.67 -2.85
N GLY A 365 -1.47 15.58 -2.42
CA GLY A 365 -0.14 15.17 -2.85
C GLY A 365 0.99 15.62 -1.91
N GLY A 366 0.82 16.69 -1.12
CA GLY A 366 1.85 17.14 -0.19
C GLY A 366 1.87 16.35 1.12
N PHE A 367 3.05 15.92 1.56
CA PHE A 367 3.21 15.13 2.80
C PHE A 367 4.07 15.78 3.87
N LEU A 368 4.56 17.00 3.68
CA LEU A 368 5.49 17.63 4.61
C LEU A 368 4.85 18.77 5.44
N SER A 369 5.07 18.74 6.76
CA SER A 369 4.63 19.79 7.67
C SER A 369 5.66 20.16 8.75
N GLY A 370 5.64 21.42 9.17
CA GLY A 370 6.57 22.02 10.12
C GLY A 370 5.86 22.72 11.28
N TYR A 371 6.43 22.59 12.48
CA TYR A 371 5.86 23.09 13.73
C TYR A 371 6.92 23.77 14.61
N TYR A 372 6.55 24.84 15.30
CA TYR A 372 7.42 25.55 16.25
C TYR A 372 6.82 25.51 17.65
N LEU A 373 7.32 24.61 18.49
CA LEU A 373 6.79 24.38 19.83
C LEU A 373 7.34 25.41 20.84
N PRO A 374 6.63 25.68 21.96
CA PRO A 374 7.05 26.68 22.94
C PRO A 374 8.39 26.43 23.66
N ASP A 375 8.93 25.21 23.62
CA ASP A 375 10.17 24.82 24.34
C ASP A 375 11.46 24.97 23.50
N ASP A 376 11.48 25.90 22.54
CA ASP A 376 12.56 26.06 21.54
C ASP A 376 12.81 24.80 20.69
N ILE A 377 11.78 23.95 20.52
CA ILE A 377 11.81 22.75 19.68
C ILE A 377 11.05 23.05 18.40
N ALA A 378 11.69 22.86 17.24
CA ALA A 378 11.01 22.79 15.96
C ALA A 378 10.84 21.33 15.54
N VAL A 379 9.74 21.02 14.85
CA VAL A 379 9.45 19.68 14.36
C VAL A 379 9.20 19.71 12.85
N LEU A 380 9.88 18.83 12.12
CA LEU A 380 9.62 18.54 10.72
C LEU A 380 9.00 17.14 10.62
N SER A 381 7.74 17.05 10.22
CA SER A 381 7.05 15.78 10.02
C SER A 381 7.05 15.41 8.54
N ILE A 382 7.58 14.22 8.24
CA ILE A 382 7.71 13.67 6.90
C ILE A 382 7.15 12.23 6.94
N PRO A 383 5.82 12.06 6.92
CA PRO A 383 5.18 10.74 6.79
C PRO A 383 5.43 10.06 5.44
N SER A 384 5.86 10.77 4.39
CA SER A 384 6.19 10.18 3.09
C SER A 384 7.24 11.04 2.36
N PHE A 385 8.08 10.40 1.55
CA PHE A 385 8.93 11.05 0.55
C PHE A 385 8.34 10.92 -0.87
N GLN A 386 7.12 10.40 -1.01
CA GLN A 386 6.48 10.24 -2.30
C GLN A 386 5.91 11.57 -2.77
N GLU A 387 6.49 12.11 -3.84
CA GLU A 387 6.05 13.36 -4.46
C GLU A 387 5.83 13.14 -5.97
N TYR A 388 5.10 14.04 -6.64
CA TYR A 388 4.78 13.93 -8.06
C TYR A 388 4.75 15.30 -8.72
N GLY A 389 5.37 15.44 -9.90
CA GLY A 389 5.39 16.71 -10.65
C GLY A 389 5.89 17.87 -9.79
N ASP A 390 5.26 19.03 -9.92
CA ASP A 390 5.64 20.27 -9.22
C ASP A 390 5.70 20.16 -7.69
N THR A 391 5.15 19.11 -7.07
CA THR A 391 5.19 18.95 -5.61
C THR A 391 6.59 18.63 -5.08
N VAL A 392 7.50 18.12 -5.92
CA VAL A 392 8.91 17.84 -5.58
C VAL A 392 9.66 19.11 -5.23
N ASP A 393 9.54 20.15 -6.07
CA ASP A 393 10.19 21.44 -5.83
C ASP A 393 9.61 22.13 -4.60
N GLU A 394 8.29 22.07 -4.43
CA GLU A 394 7.62 22.62 -3.24
C GLU A 394 8.01 21.87 -1.96
N TYR A 395 8.22 20.56 -2.02
CA TYR A 395 8.77 19.78 -0.90
C TYR A 395 10.14 20.32 -0.48
N SER A 396 11.09 20.40 -1.43
CA SER A 396 12.46 20.86 -1.15
C SER A 396 12.48 22.31 -0.64
N ALA A 397 11.69 23.19 -1.26
CA ALA A 397 11.53 24.57 -0.82
C ALA A 397 10.95 24.65 0.61
N THR A 398 10.00 23.78 0.95
CA THR A 398 9.39 23.75 2.30
C THR A 398 10.36 23.28 3.37
N VAL A 399 11.22 22.29 3.09
CA VAL A 399 12.34 21.91 3.98
C VAL A 399 13.25 23.11 4.24
N GLY A 400 13.67 23.82 3.19
CA GLY A 400 14.52 25.01 3.32
C GLY A 400 13.88 26.11 4.15
N ARG A 401 12.60 26.43 3.88
CA ARG A 401 11.82 27.40 4.65
C ARG A 401 11.69 27.00 6.12
N PHE A 402 11.49 25.72 6.42
CA PHE A 402 11.44 25.22 7.79
C PHE A 402 12.76 25.46 8.52
N ILE A 403 13.89 25.06 7.94
CA ILE A 403 15.22 25.18 8.55
C ILE A 403 15.56 26.66 8.82
N GLU A 404 15.38 27.53 7.82
CA GLU A 404 15.67 28.96 7.94
C GLU A 404 14.75 29.65 8.97
N THR A 405 13.46 29.32 8.94
CA THR A 405 12.49 29.91 9.86
C THR A 405 12.72 29.44 11.29
N ALA A 406 13.00 28.16 11.51
CA ALA A 406 13.37 27.60 12.82
C ALA A 406 14.56 28.38 13.42
N HIS A 407 15.63 28.53 12.63
CA HIS A 407 16.82 29.27 13.05
C HIS A 407 16.51 30.74 13.34
N SER A 408 15.75 31.41 12.47
CA SER A 408 15.38 32.83 12.66
C SER A 408 14.49 33.07 13.90
N LYS A 409 13.67 32.09 14.28
CA LYS A 409 12.85 32.10 15.49
C LYS A 409 13.64 31.75 16.76
N GLY A 410 14.92 31.41 16.64
CA GLY A 410 15.78 31.04 17.77
C GLY A 410 15.47 29.65 18.33
N MET A 411 14.88 28.76 17.53
CA MET A 411 14.71 27.35 17.90
C MET A 411 16.09 26.72 18.09
N LYS A 412 16.21 25.87 19.11
CA LYS A 412 17.49 25.27 19.51
C LYS A 412 17.61 23.82 19.13
N LYS A 413 16.48 23.12 19.02
CA LYS A 413 16.41 21.68 18.82
C LYS A 413 15.44 21.34 17.70
N ILE A 414 15.77 20.33 16.91
CA ILE A 414 14.95 19.83 15.82
C ILE A 414 14.54 18.39 16.12
N VAL A 415 13.25 18.09 16.00
CA VAL A 415 12.73 16.71 15.90
C VAL A 415 12.33 16.48 14.45
N ILE A 416 12.82 15.42 13.83
CA ILE A 416 12.38 14.97 12.51
C ILE A 416 11.52 13.73 12.71
N ASP A 417 10.23 13.83 12.44
CA ASP A 417 9.25 12.77 12.66
C ASP A 417 8.99 12.01 11.36
N LEU A 418 9.32 10.71 11.35
CA LEU A 418 9.22 9.80 10.20
C LEU A 418 8.26 8.64 10.45
N GLN A 419 7.32 8.78 11.40
CA GLN A 419 6.36 7.73 11.69
C GLN A 419 5.60 7.29 10.43
N ARG A 420 5.51 5.97 10.21
CA ARG A 420 4.80 5.37 9.07
C ARG A 420 5.30 5.77 7.69
N ASN A 421 6.59 6.10 7.56
CA ASN A 421 7.15 6.51 6.28
C ASN A 421 7.63 5.30 5.47
N MET A 422 6.87 4.95 4.43
CA MET A 422 7.17 3.83 3.52
C MET A 422 8.21 4.17 2.43
N GLY A 423 8.70 5.42 2.39
CA GLY A 423 9.65 5.89 1.39
C GLY A 423 9.01 6.82 0.35
N GLY A 424 9.44 6.69 -0.90
CA GLY A 424 9.14 7.59 -2.01
C GLY A 424 10.40 7.93 -2.80
N ASP A 425 10.53 9.16 -3.28
CA ASP A 425 11.64 9.57 -4.15
C ASP A 425 12.98 9.66 -3.43
N ALA A 426 13.95 8.83 -3.85
CA ALA A 426 15.28 8.73 -3.23
C ALA A 426 15.98 10.10 -3.10
N PHE A 427 15.88 10.96 -4.13
CA PHE A 427 16.57 12.24 -4.11
C PHE A 427 16.00 13.23 -3.12
N LEU A 428 14.75 13.10 -2.67
CA LEU A 428 14.20 13.95 -1.62
C LEU A 428 14.81 13.66 -0.25
N ALA A 429 15.18 12.40 0.02
CA ALA A 429 15.98 12.07 1.20
C ALA A 429 17.39 12.67 1.12
N ILE A 430 18.04 12.59 -0.04
CA ILE A 430 19.38 13.16 -0.26
C ILE A 430 19.33 14.69 -0.14
N ASP A 431 18.36 15.33 -0.78
CA ASP A 431 18.14 16.77 -0.71
C ASP A 431 17.90 17.21 0.73
N THR A 432 16.97 16.58 1.45
CA THR A 432 16.70 16.91 2.86
C THR A 432 17.96 16.76 3.71
N PHE A 433 18.73 15.69 3.53
CA PHE A 433 20.01 15.50 4.22
C PHE A 433 20.99 16.64 3.91
N LYS A 434 21.18 17.00 2.64
CA LYS A 434 22.06 18.10 2.21
C LYS A 434 21.60 19.46 2.71
N GLN A 435 20.30 19.68 2.92
CA GLN A 435 19.80 20.92 3.52
C GLN A 435 20.15 21.05 5.01
N PHE A 436 20.20 19.94 5.76
CA PHE A 436 20.70 19.94 7.15
C PHE A 436 22.23 19.92 7.25
N PHE A 437 22.90 19.15 6.38
CA PHE A 437 24.35 18.91 6.39
C PHE A 437 25.00 19.22 5.03
N PRO A 438 25.04 20.51 4.62
CA PRO A 438 25.50 20.91 3.28
C PRO A 438 26.94 20.51 2.95
N LYS A 439 27.78 20.33 3.99
CA LYS A 439 29.21 19.98 3.86
C LYS A 439 29.50 18.49 3.78
N ILE A 440 28.52 17.64 4.05
CA ILE A 440 28.68 16.19 3.95
C ILE A 440 28.24 15.78 2.54
N ASP A 441 29.08 15.02 1.87
CA ASP A 441 28.73 14.34 0.63
C ASP A 441 28.19 12.94 0.99
N PRO A 442 26.88 12.68 0.82
CA PRO A 442 26.29 11.41 1.21
C PRO A 442 26.81 10.26 0.35
N TYR A 443 27.19 9.15 0.98
CA TYR A 443 27.77 8.03 0.25
C TYR A 443 26.77 7.36 -0.70
N GLY A 444 25.58 6.96 -0.20
CA GLY A 444 24.49 6.43 -1.02
C GLY A 444 24.83 5.18 -1.87
N GLY A 445 25.89 4.44 -1.51
CA GLY A 445 26.37 3.32 -2.32
C GLY A 445 25.37 2.17 -2.40
N SER A 446 25.16 1.65 -3.62
CA SER A 446 24.25 0.52 -3.87
C SER A 446 24.79 -0.44 -4.92
N ARG A 447 24.26 -1.66 -4.98
CA ARG A 447 24.68 -2.69 -5.96
C ARG A 447 23.52 -3.59 -6.37
N LEU A 448 23.66 -4.22 -7.53
CA LEU A 448 22.72 -5.21 -8.04
C LEU A 448 23.31 -6.62 -7.89
N ARG A 449 22.45 -7.63 -7.87
CA ARG A 449 22.86 -9.01 -8.10
C ARG A 449 23.36 -9.19 -9.53
N ALA A 450 24.56 -9.74 -9.68
CA ALA A 450 25.20 -10.02 -10.96
C ALA A 450 24.95 -11.48 -11.38
N HIS A 451 24.04 -11.67 -12.34
CA HIS A 451 23.68 -12.99 -12.88
C HIS A 451 23.59 -12.95 -14.42
N PRO A 452 23.50 -14.10 -15.12
CA PRO A 452 23.60 -14.13 -16.58
C PRO A 452 22.61 -13.24 -17.34
N ALA A 453 21.34 -13.19 -16.92
CA ALA A 453 20.34 -12.34 -17.59
C ALA A 453 20.62 -10.85 -17.37
N ALA A 454 20.91 -10.43 -16.13
CA ALA A 454 21.36 -9.07 -15.82
C ALA A 454 22.59 -8.65 -16.65
N ASN A 455 23.57 -9.55 -16.82
CA ASN A 455 24.75 -9.27 -17.63
C ASN A 455 24.39 -8.95 -19.08
N VAL A 456 23.46 -9.70 -19.67
CA VAL A 456 23.12 -9.46 -21.07
C VAL A 456 22.24 -8.22 -21.24
N MET A 457 21.29 -7.98 -20.33
CA MET A 457 20.49 -6.76 -20.32
C MET A 457 21.40 -5.53 -20.28
N GLY A 458 22.24 -5.42 -19.25
CA GLY A 458 23.10 -4.26 -19.11
C GLY A 458 24.15 -4.13 -20.19
N LYS A 459 24.72 -5.25 -20.69
CA LYS A 459 25.64 -5.18 -21.82
C LYS A 459 24.95 -4.64 -23.08
N ALA A 460 23.79 -5.17 -23.44
CA ALA A 460 23.09 -4.76 -24.65
C ALA A 460 22.63 -3.30 -24.56
N MET A 461 22.09 -2.88 -23.41
CA MET A 461 21.57 -1.53 -23.21
C MET A 461 22.68 -0.50 -23.09
N THR A 462 23.76 -0.78 -22.35
CA THR A 462 24.93 0.11 -22.28
C THR A 462 25.61 0.24 -23.65
N ASP A 463 25.85 -0.88 -24.35
CA ASP A 463 26.46 -0.84 -25.69
C ASP A 463 25.58 -0.06 -26.69
N TYR A 464 24.24 -0.16 -26.59
CA TYR A 464 23.31 0.60 -27.43
C TYR A 464 23.36 2.10 -27.10
N PHE A 465 23.21 2.44 -25.81
CA PHE A 465 23.22 3.82 -25.33
C PHE A 465 24.51 4.57 -25.69
N ASP A 466 25.67 3.91 -25.57
CA ASP A 466 26.97 4.52 -25.89
C ASP A 466 27.16 4.80 -27.40
N ASN A 467 26.31 4.24 -28.27
CA ASN A 467 26.37 4.45 -29.73
C ASN A 467 25.30 5.41 -30.27
N ILE A 468 24.32 5.80 -29.46
CA ILE A 468 23.32 6.80 -29.85
C ILE A 468 23.79 8.21 -29.46
N THR A 469 23.24 9.21 -30.13
CA THR A 469 23.55 10.63 -29.89
C THR A 469 22.44 11.30 -29.10
N SER A 470 22.70 12.47 -28.52
CA SER A 470 21.74 13.18 -27.66
C SER A 470 20.47 13.68 -28.38
N ASP A 471 20.45 13.65 -29.72
CA ASP A 471 19.29 13.93 -30.56
C ASP A 471 18.45 12.68 -30.88
N ASP A 472 18.90 11.50 -30.48
CA ASP A 472 18.13 10.27 -30.55
C ASP A 472 16.99 10.29 -29.52
N TYR A 473 15.84 9.74 -29.90
CA TYR A 473 14.65 9.66 -29.05
C TYR A 473 14.91 8.82 -27.80
N ASP A 474 15.73 7.77 -27.92
CA ASP A 474 15.97 6.83 -26.80
C ASP A 474 16.99 7.38 -25.79
N TYR A 475 17.72 8.45 -26.12
CA TYR A 475 18.81 8.96 -25.28
C TYR A 475 18.31 9.38 -23.90
N THR A 476 17.24 10.19 -23.84
CA THR A 476 16.66 10.63 -22.56
C THR A 476 15.92 9.50 -21.86
N TYR A 477 15.27 8.59 -22.59
CA TYR A 477 14.59 7.44 -22.02
C TYR A 477 15.56 6.50 -21.28
N LEU A 478 16.73 6.25 -21.87
CA LEU A 478 17.73 5.32 -21.32
C LEU A 478 18.73 5.96 -20.35
N TYR A 479 18.85 7.29 -20.33
CA TYR A 479 19.90 8.00 -19.58
C TYR A 479 20.01 7.58 -18.10
N ALA A 480 18.86 7.45 -17.44
CA ALA A 480 18.77 7.05 -16.03
C ALA A 480 18.41 5.56 -15.83
N ASN A 481 18.21 4.79 -16.90
CA ASN A 481 17.80 3.39 -16.83
C ASN A 481 18.81 2.54 -16.06
N GLU A 482 18.35 1.61 -15.20
CA GLU A 482 19.18 0.80 -14.28
C GLU A 482 20.21 -0.11 -14.98
N TRP A 483 20.05 -0.34 -16.27
CA TRP A 483 20.93 -1.18 -17.09
C TRP A 483 21.92 -0.39 -17.95
N VAL A 484 21.98 0.94 -17.81
CA VAL A 484 22.97 1.81 -18.47
C VAL A 484 24.07 2.20 -17.47
N ALA A 485 25.26 1.65 -17.64
CA ALA A 485 26.36 1.89 -16.70
C ALA A 485 27.02 3.27 -16.85
N SER A 486 27.14 3.78 -18.08
CA SER A 486 27.99 4.92 -18.44
C SER A 486 27.53 6.28 -17.88
N THR A 487 26.33 6.36 -17.31
CA THR A 487 25.79 7.55 -16.64
C THR A 487 25.92 7.52 -15.11
N ARG A 488 26.37 6.41 -14.54
CA ARG A 488 26.50 6.17 -13.09
C ARG A 488 27.95 6.33 -12.62
N LEU A 489 28.12 6.59 -11.33
CA LEU A 489 29.44 6.71 -10.72
C LEU A 489 29.88 5.42 -10.05
N ASN A 490 31.14 5.06 -10.22
CA ASN A 490 31.81 4.02 -9.44
C ASN A 490 32.09 4.55 -8.03
N ALA A 491 31.58 3.86 -7.00
CA ALA A 491 31.66 4.33 -5.61
C ALA A 491 33.09 4.40 -5.04
N ASP A 492 34.04 3.67 -5.64
CA ASP A 492 35.44 3.67 -5.19
C ASP A 492 36.27 4.80 -5.81
N THR A 493 35.99 5.16 -7.07
CA THR A 493 36.76 6.18 -7.82
C THR A 493 36.06 7.54 -7.87
N ASP A 494 34.74 7.56 -7.69
CA ASP A 494 33.87 8.72 -7.91
C ASP A 494 33.87 9.23 -9.36
N GLU A 495 34.25 8.36 -10.31
CA GLU A 495 34.24 8.61 -11.75
C GLU A 495 33.12 7.80 -12.41
N ARG A 496 32.67 8.23 -13.60
CA ARG A 496 31.70 7.44 -14.38
C ARG A 496 32.30 6.11 -14.78
N PHE A 497 31.49 5.05 -14.82
CA PHE A 497 31.93 3.76 -15.34
C PHE A 497 32.34 3.89 -16.82
N GLU A 498 33.51 3.36 -17.18
CA GLU A 498 34.04 3.37 -18.54
C GLU A 498 33.36 2.32 -19.43
N SER A 499 32.85 1.23 -18.84
CA SER A 499 32.12 0.18 -19.57
C SER A 499 31.20 -0.65 -18.67
N TRP A 500 30.28 -1.41 -19.30
CA TRP A 500 29.46 -2.38 -18.58
C TRP A 500 30.28 -3.43 -17.83
N GLU A 501 31.43 -3.87 -18.37
CA GLU A 501 32.28 -4.86 -17.71
C GLU A 501 32.91 -4.32 -16.41
N GLU A 502 33.19 -3.02 -16.32
CA GLU A 502 33.62 -2.37 -15.07
C GLU A 502 32.48 -2.36 -14.03
N PHE A 503 31.28 -1.99 -14.47
CA PHE A 503 30.08 -1.96 -13.63
C PHE A 503 29.68 -3.36 -13.14
N PHE A 504 29.60 -4.34 -14.03
CA PHE A 504 29.08 -5.67 -13.74
C PHE A 504 29.95 -6.46 -12.74
N GLY A 505 31.25 -6.20 -12.69
CA GLY A 505 32.19 -7.04 -11.94
C GLY A 505 32.23 -8.46 -12.54
N PRO A 506 32.12 -9.54 -11.75
CA PRO A 506 31.41 -9.57 -10.48
C PRO A 506 32.30 -9.66 -9.24
N HIS A 507 31.77 -9.13 -8.13
CA HIS A 507 32.29 -9.30 -6.78
C HIS A 507 31.52 -10.42 -6.06
N VAL A 508 32.21 -11.46 -5.62
CA VAL A 508 31.58 -12.64 -4.99
C VAL A 508 31.40 -12.40 -3.49
N SER A 509 30.16 -12.53 -3.00
CA SER A 509 29.85 -12.42 -1.57
C SER A 509 28.66 -13.31 -1.19
N ASN A 510 28.71 -13.91 0.00
CA ASN A 510 27.68 -14.82 0.53
C ASN A 510 27.19 -15.94 -0.43
N GLY A 511 28.07 -16.43 -1.31
CA GLY A 511 27.73 -17.48 -2.29
C GLY A 511 27.00 -16.99 -3.55
N ASP A 512 26.92 -15.67 -3.75
CA ASP A 512 26.40 -15.03 -4.97
C ASP A 512 27.41 -14.05 -5.57
N SER A 513 27.03 -13.40 -6.66
CA SER A 513 27.80 -12.38 -7.36
C SER A 513 27.04 -11.05 -7.40
N PHE A 514 27.76 -9.95 -7.25
CA PHE A 514 27.20 -8.59 -7.26
C PHE A 514 27.99 -7.67 -8.16
N THR A 515 27.33 -6.61 -8.66
CA THR A 515 27.98 -5.55 -9.43
C THR A 515 28.96 -4.76 -8.56
N THR A 516 29.86 -4.02 -9.20
CA THR A 516 30.62 -2.96 -8.53
C THR A 516 29.63 -1.98 -7.89
N THR A 517 29.95 -1.48 -6.69
CA THR A 517 29.09 -0.52 -5.99
C THR A 517 29.01 0.78 -6.78
N GLN A 518 27.79 1.24 -7.02
CA GLN A 518 27.49 2.46 -7.75
C GLN A 518 26.96 3.57 -6.83
N ARG A 519 27.10 4.81 -7.28
CA ARG A 519 26.45 6.01 -6.74
C ARG A 519 25.69 6.74 -7.84
N TYR A 520 24.67 7.49 -7.44
CA TYR A 520 23.99 8.45 -8.32
C TYR A 520 24.95 9.57 -8.74
N ASN A 521 24.84 10.03 -9.98
CA ASN A 521 25.61 11.16 -10.47
C ASN A 521 24.89 12.49 -10.24
N LEU A 522 24.86 12.94 -8.98
CA LEU A 522 24.11 14.14 -8.58
C LEU A 522 24.69 15.45 -9.13
N GLU A 523 25.91 15.42 -9.71
CA GLU A 523 26.46 16.57 -10.43
C GLU A 523 25.93 16.71 -11.87
N ASP A 524 25.11 15.77 -12.33
CA ASP A 524 24.51 15.76 -13.67
C ASP A 524 23.01 16.08 -13.60
N PRO A 525 22.60 17.33 -13.91
CA PRO A 525 21.20 17.74 -13.82
C PRO A 525 20.25 16.94 -14.71
N LEU A 526 20.74 16.40 -15.84
CA LEU A 526 19.93 15.55 -16.71
C LEU A 526 19.66 14.20 -16.05
N PHE A 527 20.68 13.63 -15.38
CA PHE A 527 20.50 12.42 -14.59
C PHE A 527 19.51 12.67 -13.45
N ASP A 528 19.66 13.77 -12.72
CA ASP A 528 18.78 14.13 -11.61
C ASP A 528 17.32 14.22 -12.04
N THR A 529 17.07 14.93 -13.13
CA THR A 529 15.73 15.11 -13.72
C THR A 529 15.08 13.78 -14.12
N LEU A 530 15.85 12.88 -14.74
CA LEU A 530 15.32 11.63 -15.31
C LEU A 530 15.27 10.46 -14.33
N ALA A 531 16.09 10.48 -13.28
CA ALA A 531 16.10 9.44 -12.25
C ALA A 531 15.04 9.67 -11.15
N LEU A 532 14.45 10.86 -11.08
CA LEU A 532 13.26 11.12 -10.29
C LEU A 532 12.04 10.43 -10.89
N GLU A 533 11.22 9.80 -10.06
CA GLU A 533 10.00 9.13 -10.51
C GLU A 533 8.84 10.12 -10.72
N ALA A 534 9.10 11.41 -10.47
CA ALA A 534 8.12 12.48 -10.45
C ALA A 534 8.07 13.35 -11.74
N TYR A 535 8.94 13.09 -12.74
CA TYR A 535 8.97 13.78 -14.05
C TYR A 535 8.95 15.32 -13.94
N THR A 536 9.84 15.89 -13.13
CA THR A 536 9.93 17.35 -12.96
C THR A 536 10.93 17.97 -13.93
N GLU A 537 10.65 19.18 -14.42
CA GLU A 537 11.61 19.89 -15.25
C GLU A 537 12.68 20.58 -14.38
N GLY A 538 13.83 19.94 -14.21
CA GLY A 538 15.04 20.62 -13.73
C GLY A 538 15.22 20.66 -12.21
N PHE A 539 14.67 19.70 -11.46
CA PHE A 539 15.06 19.52 -10.06
C PHE A 539 16.55 19.18 -9.96
N ILE A 540 17.25 19.83 -9.03
CA ILE A 540 18.65 19.56 -8.71
C ILE A 540 18.76 19.43 -7.19
N VAL A 541 19.38 18.36 -6.73
CA VAL A 541 19.59 18.14 -5.29
C VAL A 541 20.37 19.29 -4.66
N SER A 542 19.94 19.75 -3.48
CA SER A 542 20.61 20.82 -2.72
C SER A 542 22.11 20.56 -2.57
N GLY A 543 22.92 21.55 -2.96
CA GLY A 543 24.38 21.49 -2.87
C GLY A 543 25.09 20.95 -4.12
N TYR A 544 24.34 20.51 -5.14
CA TYR A 544 24.91 20.07 -6.42
C TYR A 544 24.72 21.07 -7.57
N ASP A 545 23.79 22.02 -7.42
CA ASP A 545 23.72 23.17 -8.33
C ASP A 545 24.92 24.11 -8.12
N LYS A 546 25.92 24.00 -9.00
CA LYS A 546 27.14 24.83 -9.00
C LYS A 546 26.88 26.32 -9.28
N SER A 547 25.66 26.69 -9.69
CA SER A 547 25.25 28.08 -9.89
C SER A 547 24.76 28.74 -8.60
N VAL A 548 24.43 27.95 -7.57
CA VAL A 548 23.92 28.41 -6.27
C VAL A 548 25.05 28.35 -5.23
N ALA A 549 25.11 29.36 -4.36
CA ALA A 549 26.09 29.38 -3.28
C ALA A 549 25.80 28.28 -2.24
N GLU A 550 26.86 27.64 -1.73
CA GLU A 550 26.75 26.62 -0.70
C GLU A 550 26.01 27.16 0.55
N LYS A 551 24.97 26.43 0.98
CA LYS A 551 24.19 26.78 2.17
C LYS A 551 25.04 26.63 3.43
N THR A 552 24.79 27.47 4.43
CA THR A 552 25.43 27.32 5.75
C THR A 552 24.64 26.32 6.59
N GLN A 553 25.33 25.40 7.25
CA GLN A 553 24.71 24.51 8.23
C GLN A 553 24.19 25.31 9.44
N LEU A 554 22.88 25.27 9.70
CA LEU A 554 22.23 26.06 10.75
C LEU A 554 22.04 25.31 12.08
N PHE A 555 22.07 23.98 12.06
CA PHE A 555 21.90 23.13 13.24
C PHE A 555 23.03 22.11 13.33
N ALA A 556 23.53 21.86 14.54
CA ALA A 556 24.49 20.79 14.78
C ALA A 556 23.78 19.44 14.92
N ALA A 557 24.48 18.33 14.65
CA ALA A 557 23.88 17.00 14.69
C ALA A 557 23.32 16.65 16.08
N GLU A 558 24.00 17.07 17.14
CA GLU A 558 23.58 16.89 18.54
C GLU A 558 22.32 17.68 18.94
N ASP A 559 21.91 18.63 18.09
CA ASP A 559 20.69 19.43 18.23
C ASP A 559 19.50 18.84 17.45
N ILE A 560 19.71 17.75 16.72
CA ILE A 560 18.69 17.07 15.92
C ILE A 560 18.44 15.68 16.49
N VAL A 561 17.17 15.25 16.50
CA VAL A 561 16.78 13.86 16.76
C VAL A 561 15.78 13.40 15.71
N ILE A 562 15.92 12.17 15.23
CA ILE A 562 14.92 11.51 14.39
C ILE A 562 13.99 10.68 15.27
N LEU A 563 12.68 10.85 15.12
CA LEU A 563 11.65 10.01 15.72
C LEU A 563 11.07 9.08 14.65
N THR A 564 11.06 7.78 14.91
CA THR A 564 10.36 6.77 14.09
C THR A 564 9.47 5.89 14.96
N ASP A 565 8.61 5.08 14.35
CA ASP A 565 7.92 3.96 15.02
C ASP A 565 8.43 2.59 14.52
N GLY A 566 9.58 2.57 13.85
CA GLY A 566 10.15 1.38 13.20
C GLY A 566 9.47 0.99 11.89
N VAL A 567 8.35 1.61 11.52
CA VAL A 567 7.75 1.52 10.17
C VAL A 567 8.39 2.62 9.31
N CYS A 568 9.60 2.32 8.86
CA CYS A 568 10.42 3.17 8.01
C CYS A 568 11.09 2.28 6.96
N ALA A 569 10.82 2.55 5.68
CA ALA A 569 11.20 1.68 4.56
C ALA A 569 11.80 2.49 3.40
N SER A 570 12.53 1.82 2.50
CA SER A 570 12.97 2.40 1.23
C SER A 570 13.73 3.72 1.42
N THR A 571 13.35 4.80 0.75
CA THR A 571 13.91 6.15 0.90
C THR A 571 13.97 6.65 2.35
N CYS A 572 13.01 6.28 3.23
CA CYS A 572 13.12 6.60 4.66
C CYS A 572 14.34 5.93 5.30
N SER A 573 14.60 4.66 4.96
CA SER A 573 15.78 3.95 5.45
C SER A 573 17.09 4.62 5.00
N MET A 574 17.13 5.11 3.76
CA MET A 574 18.28 5.82 3.21
C MET A 574 18.49 7.16 3.92
N PHE A 575 17.41 7.91 4.17
CA PHE A 575 17.47 9.16 4.92
C PHE A 575 18.00 8.94 6.34
N VAL A 576 17.47 7.94 7.06
CA VAL A 576 17.94 7.61 8.41
C VAL A 576 19.39 7.14 8.38
N GLU A 577 19.80 6.35 7.39
CA GLU A 577 21.21 5.94 7.24
C GLU A 577 22.13 7.16 7.09
N MET A 578 21.82 8.09 6.19
CA MET A 578 22.63 9.30 5.99
C MET A 578 22.64 10.17 7.24
N MET A 579 21.48 10.46 7.83
CA MET A 579 21.40 11.33 9.02
C MET A 579 22.07 10.71 10.25
N HIS A 580 21.86 9.42 10.52
CA HIS A 580 22.38 8.74 11.70
C HIS A 580 23.85 8.36 11.56
N ASN A 581 24.20 7.61 10.50
CA ASN A 581 25.52 7.02 10.33
C ASN A 581 26.54 7.96 9.65
N GLU A 582 26.09 8.92 8.82
CA GLU A 582 26.99 9.89 8.17
C GLU A 582 26.95 11.27 8.85
N GLY A 583 25.76 11.70 9.30
CA GLY A 583 25.55 12.99 9.98
C GLY A 583 25.71 12.96 11.50
N GLY A 584 25.66 11.79 12.15
CA GLY A 584 25.76 11.65 13.60
C GLY A 584 24.51 12.06 14.39
N VAL A 585 23.34 12.13 13.73
CA VAL A 585 22.04 12.46 14.35
C VAL A 585 21.51 11.27 15.14
N LYS A 586 21.00 11.49 16.34
CA LYS A 586 20.45 10.39 17.16
C LYS A 586 19.04 10.00 16.75
N THR A 587 18.67 8.75 17.02
CA THR A 587 17.37 8.18 16.70
C THR A 587 16.59 7.77 17.95
N VAL A 588 15.30 8.08 17.98
CA VAL A 588 14.33 7.60 18.96
C VAL A 588 13.29 6.77 18.22
N VAL A 589 13.00 5.57 18.73
CA VAL A 589 11.93 4.73 18.21
C VAL A 589 10.82 4.57 19.24
N VAL A 590 9.57 4.77 18.83
CA VAL A 590 8.40 4.63 19.72
C VAL A 590 7.61 3.35 19.44
N GLY A 591 7.24 2.63 20.50
CA GLY A 591 6.32 1.49 20.44
C GLY A 591 7.00 0.12 20.43
N GLY A 592 6.52 -0.77 19.56
CA GLY A 592 6.88 -2.19 19.52
C GLY A 592 6.18 -3.05 20.58
N ARG A 593 6.43 -4.37 20.52
CA ARG A 593 5.89 -5.38 21.46
C ARG A 593 6.07 -5.02 22.95
N PRO A 594 5.18 -5.49 23.84
CA PRO A 594 5.29 -5.36 25.30
C PRO A 594 6.48 -6.11 25.92
N SER A 595 7.70 -5.65 25.64
CA SER A 595 8.95 -6.13 26.22
C SER A 595 9.94 -4.99 26.40
N TYR A 596 10.85 -5.15 27.36
CA TYR A 596 12.04 -4.33 27.49
C TYR A 596 13.06 -4.65 26.40
N GLY A 597 14.10 -3.84 26.27
CA GLY A 597 15.15 -4.01 25.26
C GLY A 597 15.03 -3.05 24.05
N PRO A 598 16.03 -3.08 23.17
CA PRO A 598 16.14 -2.16 22.03
C PRO A 598 15.15 -2.50 20.91
N MET A 599 15.00 -1.55 19.98
CA MET A 599 14.23 -1.66 18.74
C MET A 599 14.97 -0.86 17.67
N GLN A 600 14.90 -1.28 16.41
CA GLN A 600 15.50 -0.59 15.28
C GLN A 600 14.67 0.62 14.90
N ALA A 601 15.34 1.75 14.60
CA ALA A 601 14.67 2.93 14.05
C ALA A 601 14.10 2.65 12.64
N VAL A 602 14.74 1.74 11.90
CA VAL A 602 14.37 1.30 10.55
C VAL A 602 14.10 -0.19 10.57
N GLY A 603 12.82 -0.56 10.56
CA GLY A 603 12.38 -1.94 10.73
C GLY A 603 11.86 -2.61 9.46
N LEU A 604 11.67 -1.88 8.36
CA LEU A 604 11.23 -2.41 7.06
C LEU A 604 12.41 -2.45 6.07
N THR A 605 12.16 -2.58 4.76
CA THR A 605 13.21 -2.74 3.76
C THR A 605 14.23 -1.60 3.77
N ARG A 606 15.49 -1.99 3.61
CA ARG A 606 16.66 -1.13 3.38
C ARG A 606 17.22 -1.31 1.97
N GLY A 607 16.41 -1.88 1.07
CA GLY A 607 16.62 -1.77 -0.37
C GLY A 607 16.40 -0.33 -0.84
N VAL A 608 17.13 0.09 -1.86
CA VAL A 608 17.09 1.48 -2.38
C VAL A 608 16.56 1.57 -3.81
N ARG A 609 16.06 0.46 -4.35
CA ARG A 609 15.35 0.44 -5.63
C ARG A 609 14.26 -0.61 -5.64
N SER A 610 13.03 -0.19 -5.35
CA SER A 610 11.85 -0.95 -5.76
C SER A 610 11.76 -0.91 -7.28
N TYR A 611 11.49 -2.05 -7.88
CA TYR A 611 11.49 -2.20 -9.33
C TYR A 611 10.34 -3.10 -9.77
N GLY A 612 9.45 -2.54 -10.59
CA GLY A 612 8.24 -3.21 -11.07
C GLY A 612 8.56 -4.38 -11.99
N ILE A 613 8.08 -5.57 -11.64
CA ILE A 613 8.26 -6.78 -12.42
C ILE A 613 7.42 -6.70 -13.71
N ASP A 614 6.15 -6.32 -13.59
CA ASP A 614 5.16 -6.25 -14.67
C ASP A 614 5.29 -5.01 -15.56
N SER A 615 6.07 -4.01 -15.13
CA SER A 615 6.26 -2.74 -15.84
C SER A 615 7.71 -2.54 -16.25
N GLN A 616 8.61 -2.25 -15.30
CA GLN A 616 9.99 -1.87 -15.59
C GLN A 616 10.86 -3.04 -16.06
N LEU A 617 10.85 -4.16 -15.33
CA LEU A 617 11.67 -5.34 -15.68
C LEU A 617 11.24 -5.95 -17.00
N ASP A 618 9.94 -6.12 -17.22
CA ASP A 618 9.42 -6.69 -18.45
C ASP A 618 9.68 -5.77 -19.65
N SER A 619 9.52 -4.45 -19.48
CA SER A 619 9.90 -3.45 -20.49
C SER A 619 11.39 -3.56 -20.84
N ASP A 620 12.26 -3.62 -19.83
CA ASP A 620 13.71 -3.67 -20.06
C ASP A 620 14.16 -5.01 -20.67
N ILE A 621 13.48 -6.12 -20.35
CA ILE A 621 13.71 -7.41 -21.03
C ILE A 621 13.28 -7.32 -22.50
N ALA A 622 12.11 -6.74 -22.78
CA ALA A 622 11.60 -6.59 -24.15
C ALA A 622 12.49 -5.68 -25.00
N GLU A 623 12.93 -4.55 -24.44
CA GLU A 623 13.86 -3.62 -25.10
C GLU A 623 15.20 -4.31 -25.38
N THR A 624 15.74 -5.05 -24.40
CA THR A 624 16.95 -5.85 -24.60
C THR A 624 16.76 -6.85 -25.76
N GLN A 625 15.62 -7.54 -25.83
CA GLN A 625 15.30 -8.47 -26.92
C GLN A 625 15.28 -7.76 -28.28
N ALA A 626 14.66 -6.59 -28.37
CA ALA A 626 14.62 -5.78 -29.59
C ALA A 626 16.03 -5.36 -30.06
N ILE A 627 16.86 -4.85 -29.15
CA ILE A 627 18.26 -4.49 -29.42
C ILE A 627 19.04 -5.69 -29.96
N ARG A 628 18.87 -6.87 -29.36
CA ARG A 628 19.58 -8.09 -29.78
C ARG A 628 19.12 -8.60 -31.15
N ASP A 629 17.80 -8.60 -31.38
CA ASP A 629 17.21 -9.01 -32.65
C ASP A 629 17.67 -8.10 -33.79
N PHE A 630 17.68 -6.78 -33.58
CA PHE A 630 18.24 -5.81 -34.53
C PHE A 630 19.71 -6.13 -34.87
N ASN A 631 20.49 -6.53 -33.87
CA ASN A 631 21.88 -6.92 -34.02
C ASN A 631 22.09 -8.37 -34.51
N SER A 632 21.03 -9.11 -34.85
CA SER A 632 21.08 -10.53 -35.26
C SER A 632 21.75 -11.43 -34.23
N GLN A 633 21.52 -11.17 -32.94
CA GLN A 633 22.05 -11.94 -31.82
C GLN A 633 20.93 -12.75 -31.14
N PRO A 634 21.17 -13.98 -30.67
CA PRO A 634 20.14 -14.77 -29.99
C PRO A 634 19.75 -14.14 -28.64
N ALA A 635 18.53 -14.39 -28.17
CA ALA A 635 18.00 -13.93 -26.88
C ALA A 635 17.58 -15.09 -25.94
N ASP A 636 18.09 -16.30 -26.17
CA ASP A 636 17.66 -17.56 -25.53
C ASP A 636 18.02 -17.69 -24.03
N PHE A 637 18.72 -16.72 -23.47
CA PHE A 637 19.10 -16.62 -22.05
C PHE A 637 18.27 -15.59 -21.29
N LEU A 638 17.49 -14.75 -21.97
CA LEU A 638 16.51 -13.89 -21.30
C LEU A 638 15.27 -14.70 -20.98
N PRO A 639 14.57 -14.36 -19.88
CA PRO A 639 13.23 -14.85 -19.68
C PRO A 639 12.35 -14.53 -20.90
N ASP A 640 11.61 -15.53 -21.38
CA ASP A 640 10.65 -15.32 -22.46
C ASP A 640 9.48 -14.47 -21.93
N ARG A 641 9.27 -13.33 -22.60
CA ARG A 641 8.19 -12.35 -22.37
C ARG A 641 7.31 -12.17 -23.60
N SER A 642 7.57 -12.93 -24.67
CA SER A 642 6.84 -12.82 -25.94
C SER A 642 5.42 -13.39 -25.86
N THR A 643 5.17 -14.28 -24.90
CA THR A 643 3.83 -14.77 -24.59
C THR A 643 3.17 -13.85 -23.59
N ALA A 644 2.00 -13.30 -23.95
CA ALA A 644 1.18 -12.52 -23.02
C ALA A 644 0.96 -13.29 -21.72
N LEU A 645 1.19 -12.61 -20.59
CA LEU A 645 0.90 -13.16 -19.28
C LEU A 645 -0.60 -13.40 -19.19
N GLU A 646 -0.99 -14.63 -18.84
CA GLU A 646 -2.40 -14.99 -18.69
C GLU A 646 -2.96 -14.62 -17.32
N VAL A 647 -2.12 -14.16 -16.40
CA VAL A 647 -2.49 -13.80 -15.04
C VAL A 647 -2.47 -12.29 -14.90
N GLU A 648 -3.56 -11.73 -14.39
CA GLU A 648 -3.67 -10.31 -14.08
C GLU A 648 -2.84 -9.99 -12.82
N ILE A 649 -1.85 -9.12 -13.01
CA ILE A 649 -1.04 -8.55 -11.94
C ILE A 649 -1.48 -7.09 -11.79
N THR A 650 -1.96 -6.72 -10.60
CA THR A 650 -2.24 -5.31 -10.28
C THR A 650 -0.94 -4.55 -10.04
N TYR A 651 -0.01 -5.17 -9.31
CA TYR A 651 1.39 -4.77 -9.28
C TYR A 651 2.25 -5.94 -8.78
N ALA A 652 3.49 -6.03 -9.25
CA ALA A 652 4.50 -6.92 -8.69
C ALA A 652 5.83 -6.17 -8.64
N THR A 653 6.55 -6.26 -7.52
CA THR A 653 7.81 -5.53 -7.33
C THR A 653 8.90 -6.44 -6.78
N LEU A 654 10.15 -6.04 -7.00
CA LEU A 654 11.31 -6.61 -6.33
C LEU A 654 12.28 -5.51 -5.88
N ASN A 655 13.14 -5.84 -4.92
CA ASN A 655 14.29 -5.05 -4.54
C ASN A 655 15.43 -5.29 -5.54
N LEU A 656 15.60 -4.37 -6.48
CA LEU A 656 16.65 -4.45 -7.49
C LEU A 656 18.02 -4.04 -6.93
N ARG A 657 18.09 -3.11 -5.97
CA ARG A 657 19.36 -2.59 -5.44
C ARG A 657 19.46 -2.64 -3.94
N ASP A 658 20.47 -3.37 -3.49
CA ASP A 658 20.92 -3.39 -2.10
C ASP A 658 21.75 -2.14 -1.80
N GLN A 659 21.42 -1.42 -0.72
CA GLN A 659 22.31 -0.40 -0.17
C GLN A 659 23.41 -1.07 0.66
N VAL A 660 24.64 -0.58 0.52
CA VAL A 660 25.82 -1.04 1.25
C VAL A 660 26.60 0.16 1.80
N ARG A 661 27.25 0.00 2.95
CA ARG A 661 28.17 1.02 3.48
C ARG A 661 29.49 0.99 2.74
N LYS A 662 30.24 2.09 2.84
CA LYS A 662 31.56 2.22 2.20
C LYS A 662 32.52 1.13 2.72
N GLY A 663 33.04 0.31 1.81
CA GLY A 663 33.97 -0.77 2.13
C GLY A 663 33.34 -1.99 2.80
N GLU A 664 32.01 -2.09 2.87
CA GLU A 664 31.31 -3.25 3.42
C GLU A 664 30.63 -4.08 2.34
N GLU A 665 30.54 -5.39 2.57
CA GLU A 665 29.86 -6.30 1.65
C GLU A 665 28.45 -6.68 2.08
N ILE A 666 28.08 -6.53 3.35
CA ILE A 666 26.77 -6.97 3.85
C ILE A 666 25.74 -5.89 3.53
N PRO A 667 24.67 -6.18 2.76
CA PRO A 667 23.60 -5.22 2.53
C PRO A 667 23.00 -4.73 3.84
N LEU A 668 22.63 -3.45 3.88
CA LEU A 668 22.00 -2.84 5.04
C LEU A 668 20.73 -3.59 5.49
N GLN A 669 20.03 -4.25 4.55
CA GLN A 669 18.90 -5.14 4.81
C GLN A 669 19.21 -6.25 5.84
N PHE A 670 20.47 -6.68 5.99
CA PHE A 670 20.87 -7.76 6.90
C PHE A 670 21.66 -7.27 8.13
N GLN A 671 21.83 -5.95 8.27
CA GLN A 671 22.54 -5.35 9.40
C GLN A 671 21.58 -4.81 10.45
N TYR A 672 21.66 -5.34 11.68
CA TYR A 672 20.88 -4.81 12.79
C TYR A 672 21.38 -3.41 13.19
N ASP A 673 20.46 -2.45 13.30
CA ASP A 673 20.79 -1.08 13.72
C ASP A 673 19.75 -0.58 14.73
N ALA A 674 20.09 -0.65 16.02
CA ALA A 674 19.21 -0.22 17.10
C ALA A 674 19.09 1.30 17.14
N ALA A 675 17.92 1.81 17.53
CA ALA A 675 17.78 3.21 17.87
C ALA A 675 18.61 3.57 19.13
N ASP A 676 19.00 4.83 19.27
CA ASP A 676 19.70 5.31 20.48
C ASP A 676 18.82 5.17 21.73
N CYS A 677 17.52 5.33 21.57
CA CYS A 677 16.52 5.22 22.62
C CYS A 677 15.22 4.62 22.07
N ARG A 678 14.66 3.64 22.78
CA ARG A 678 13.28 3.19 22.57
C ARG A 678 12.39 3.82 23.63
N ILE A 679 11.21 4.29 23.27
CA ILE A 679 10.18 4.80 24.20
C ILE A 679 8.84 4.07 23.96
N PHE A 680 7.95 4.04 24.95
CA PHE A 680 6.58 3.54 24.75
C PHE A 680 5.61 4.68 24.47
N PHE A 681 4.57 4.41 23.69
CA PHE A 681 3.42 5.31 23.65
C PHE A 681 2.77 5.36 25.03
N THR A 682 2.32 6.55 25.44
CA THR A 682 1.48 6.77 26.61
C THR A 682 0.12 7.27 26.16
N PRO A 683 -0.92 7.31 27.02
CA PRO A 683 -2.21 7.86 26.63
C PRO A 683 -2.06 9.28 26.05
N ASP A 684 -1.17 10.08 26.65
CA ASP A 684 -0.93 11.47 26.30
C ASP A 684 -0.12 11.67 25.01
N THR A 685 0.53 10.63 24.47
CA THR A 685 1.36 10.73 23.27
C THR A 685 0.78 10.01 22.06
N VAL A 686 0.00 8.94 22.25
CA VAL A 686 -0.51 8.09 21.15
C VAL A 686 -1.49 8.80 20.21
N ILE A 687 -2.17 9.84 20.70
CA ILE A 687 -3.12 10.66 19.92
C ILE A 687 -2.86 12.16 20.09
N ASN A 688 -1.67 12.56 20.55
CA ASN A 688 -1.24 13.97 20.59
C ASN A 688 0.24 14.03 20.26
N PHE A 689 0.55 14.41 19.03
CA PHE A 689 1.91 14.36 18.52
C PHE A 689 2.78 15.50 19.03
N SER A 690 2.21 16.64 19.43
CA SER A 690 2.98 17.67 20.14
C SER A 690 3.59 17.13 21.44
N ASN A 691 2.80 16.34 22.20
CA ASN A 691 3.30 15.68 23.40
C ASN A 691 4.32 14.59 23.05
N LEU A 692 4.09 13.82 22.00
CA LEU A 692 5.01 12.77 21.56
C LEU A 692 6.38 13.32 21.12
N TRP A 693 6.40 14.38 20.32
CA TRP A 693 7.65 15.03 19.87
C TRP A 693 8.42 15.60 21.06
N LYS A 694 7.73 16.24 22.00
CA LYS A 694 8.35 16.69 23.25
C LYS A 694 8.86 15.51 24.09
N TYR A 695 8.12 14.42 24.15
CA TYR A 695 8.49 13.23 24.90
C TYR A 695 9.76 12.57 24.33
N ALA A 696 9.88 12.45 23.00
CA ALA A 696 11.08 11.98 22.32
C ALA A 696 12.27 12.92 22.54
N ALA A 697 12.06 14.24 22.42
CA ALA A 697 13.08 15.24 22.71
C ALA A 697 13.58 15.17 24.17
N ASP A 698 12.66 15.06 25.13
CA ASP A 698 12.99 14.91 26.54
C ASP A 698 13.79 13.63 26.80
N ALA A 699 13.39 12.50 26.22
CA ALA A 699 14.09 11.23 26.36
C ALA A 699 15.57 11.33 25.94
N MET A 700 15.87 12.16 24.93
CA MET A 700 17.24 12.32 24.43
C MET A 700 18.07 13.36 25.17
N TRP A 701 17.48 14.50 25.54
CA TRP A 701 18.27 15.64 26.01
C TRP A 701 18.12 15.94 27.49
N THR A 702 17.01 15.58 28.14
CA THR A 702 16.71 16.05 29.51
C THR A 702 16.39 14.93 30.49
N LYS A 703 15.80 13.82 30.05
CA LYS A 703 15.25 12.73 30.86
C LYS A 703 15.53 11.35 30.23
N PRO A 704 16.80 10.88 30.22
CA PRO A 704 17.16 9.58 29.66
C PRO A 704 16.46 8.40 30.34
N GLU A 705 15.92 8.58 31.55
CA GLU A 705 15.08 7.58 32.23
C GLU A 705 13.75 7.27 31.53
N LEU A 706 13.35 8.08 30.54
CA LEU A 706 12.18 7.79 29.70
C LEU A 706 12.46 6.69 28.67
N CYS A 707 13.73 6.43 28.35
CA CYS A 707 14.07 5.30 27.49
C CYS A 707 13.70 3.99 28.18
N VAL A 708 13.06 3.10 27.43
CA VAL A 708 12.70 1.75 27.83
C VAL A 708 13.92 1.07 28.46
N LYS A 709 13.69 0.39 29.58
CA LYS A 709 14.74 -0.34 30.29
C LYS A 709 15.54 -1.22 29.33
N ASP A 710 16.87 -1.16 29.45
CA ASP A 710 17.83 -1.93 28.66
C ASP A 710 17.75 -1.68 27.13
N SER A 711 17.20 -0.55 26.67
CA SER A 711 17.08 -0.23 25.24
C SER A 711 18.24 0.59 24.65
N THR A 712 19.13 1.15 25.47
CA THR A 712 20.17 2.09 25.04
C THR A 712 21.56 1.43 24.99
N GLY A 713 22.49 2.04 24.23
CA GLY A 713 23.89 1.59 24.15
C GLY A 713 24.17 0.48 23.12
N TYR A 714 23.25 0.30 22.17
CA TYR A 714 23.35 -0.65 21.05
C TYR A 714 23.32 0.00 19.67
N ALA A 715 23.00 1.30 19.57
CA ALA A 715 23.06 2.05 18.32
C ALA A 715 24.50 2.15 17.79
N ASN A 716 24.64 2.21 16.47
CA ASN A 716 25.93 2.38 15.80
C ASN A 716 26.00 3.76 15.14
N THR A 717 26.93 4.61 15.60
CA THR A 717 27.18 5.92 14.99
C THR A 717 28.44 5.94 14.11
N ASP A 718 29.21 4.83 14.06
CA ASP A 718 30.57 4.82 13.48
C ASP A 718 30.65 4.01 12.16
N ALA A 719 29.52 3.77 11.48
CA ALA A 719 29.40 3.19 10.14
C ALA A 719 30.16 1.87 9.84
N THR A 720 30.80 1.23 10.82
CA THR A 720 31.77 0.12 10.58
C THR A 720 31.66 -1.05 11.55
N SER A 721 30.81 -0.97 12.59
CA SER A 721 30.59 -2.10 13.50
C SER A 721 29.22 -2.04 14.19
N THR A 722 28.33 -2.97 13.82
CA THR A 722 27.04 -3.15 14.50
C THR A 722 27.22 -4.03 15.73
N LYS A 723 26.99 -3.46 16.93
CA LYS A 723 27.01 -4.23 18.18
C LYS A 723 25.64 -4.86 18.41
N LEU A 724 25.51 -6.15 18.12
CA LEU A 724 24.29 -6.87 18.42
C LEU A 724 23.98 -6.84 19.94
N PRO A 725 22.74 -6.53 20.33
CA PRO A 725 22.28 -6.70 21.69
C PRO A 725 22.40 -8.17 22.16
N PRO A 726 22.53 -8.41 23.47
CA PRO A 726 22.32 -9.71 24.06
C PRO A 726 21.03 -10.37 23.55
N ALA A 727 21.09 -11.66 23.22
CA ALA A 727 19.96 -12.38 22.61
C ALA A 727 18.69 -12.41 23.47
N ASP A 728 18.81 -12.26 24.79
CA ASP A 728 17.70 -12.16 25.74
C ASP A 728 16.99 -10.80 25.72
N LEU A 729 17.64 -9.76 25.16
CA LEU A 729 17.06 -8.43 24.96
C LEU A 729 16.45 -8.27 23.56
N LEU A 730 16.77 -9.16 22.62
CA LEU A 730 16.19 -9.16 21.29
C LEU A 730 14.77 -9.73 21.32
N PRO A 731 13.85 -9.20 20.51
CA PRO A 731 12.48 -9.66 20.56
C PRO A 731 12.38 -11.10 20.03
N ALA A 732 11.75 -11.97 20.82
CA ALA A 732 11.58 -13.36 20.45
C ALA A 732 10.82 -13.48 19.12
N GLN A 733 11.38 -14.24 18.19
CA GLN A 733 10.68 -14.65 16.98
C GLN A 733 9.72 -15.78 17.35
N ILE A 734 8.45 -15.65 16.98
CA ILE A 734 7.49 -16.74 17.08
C ILE A 734 7.40 -17.36 15.68
N PRO A 735 7.77 -18.65 15.51
CA PRO A 735 7.43 -19.36 14.30
C PRO A 735 5.93 -19.29 14.11
N VAL A 736 5.46 -18.86 12.94
CA VAL A 736 4.03 -18.89 12.63
C VAL A 736 3.53 -20.33 12.87
N GLU A 737 2.62 -20.53 13.83
CA GLU A 737 2.01 -21.84 14.08
C GLU A 737 1.01 -22.11 12.96
N THR A 738 1.49 -22.80 11.94
CA THR A 738 0.76 -23.16 10.74
C THR A 738 -0.02 -24.45 10.99
N SER A 739 -1.33 -24.36 11.24
CA SER A 739 -2.14 -25.58 11.33
C SER A 739 -2.10 -26.35 10.00
N GLU A 740 -2.05 -27.69 10.06
CA GLU A 740 -1.87 -28.60 8.91
C GLU A 740 -2.92 -28.42 7.78
N VAL A 741 -4.03 -27.72 8.04
CA VAL A 741 -5.09 -27.42 7.06
C VAL A 741 -4.83 -26.11 6.29
N LYS A 742 -3.98 -25.21 6.82
CA LYS A 742 -3.66 -23.90 6.20
C LYS A 742 -2.26 -23.84 5.57
N LEU A 743 -1.52 -24.95 5.58
CA LEU A 743 -0.11 -24.99 5.18
C LEU A 743 0.33 -26.30 4.55
N GLY A 744 -0.39 -26.75 3.53
CA GLY A 744 -0.19 -28.09 2.97
C GLY A 744 1.24 -28.48 2.58
N THR A 745 2.22 -27.57 2.40
CA THR A 745 3.69 -27.83 2.47
C THR A 745 4.50 -26.53 2.27
N ILE A 746 4.99 -25.85 3.32
CA ILE A 746 6.24 -25.05 3.16
C ILE A 746 7.26 -25.29 4.30
N ILE A 747 6.93 -25.31 5.61
CA ILE A 747 8.00 -25.10 6.62
C ILE A 747 7.84 -25.92 7.91
N ASN A 748 8.11 -27.24 7.93
CA ASN A 748 8.38 -27.93 9.22
C ASN A 748 9.83 -28.39 9.38
N GLY A 749 10.74 -27.63 8.77
CA GLY A 749 12.07 -28.11 8.41
C GLY A 749 11.95 -28.95 7.14
N ILE A 750 12.88 -28.81 6.20
CA ILE A 750 12.83 -29.55 4.91
C ILE A 750 12.75 -31.10 5.11
N PHE A 751 12.84 -31.64 6.33
CA PHE A 751 12.57 -33.05 6.64
C PHE A 751 11.96 -33.29 8.03
N ASN A 752 10.72 -33.82 8.12
CA ASN A 752 10.35 -34.86 9.10
C ASN A 752 8.98 -35.53 8.78
N SER A 753 8.92 -36.84 8.99
CA SER A 753 8.02 -37.82 8.34
C SER A 753 6.75 -38.23 9.13
N ASN A 754 5.68 -38.53 8.37
CA ASN A 754 4.58 -39.51 8.58
C ASN A 754 3.37 -39.21 9.51
N SER A 755 2.18 -39.14 8.88
CA SER A 755 0.95 -39.97 9.10
C SER A 755 -0.39 -39.31 9.50
N ARG A 756 -1.31 -39.28 8.50
CA ARG A 756 -2.75 -39.68 8.44
C ARG A 756 -3.83 -39.11 9.39
N LEU A 757 -4.73 -38.31 8.76
CA LEU A 757 -6.20 -38.46 8.55
C LEU A 757 -7.19 -38.56 9.74
N GLY A 758 -8.20 -37.66 9.75
CA GLY A 758 -9.52 -37.89 10.36
C GLY A 758 -10.52 -36.71 10.29
N SER A 759 -11.56 -36.86 9.44
CA SER A 759 -12.92 -36.25 9.34
C SER A 759 -13.48 -35.45 10.55
N GLY A 760 -14.28 -34.37 10.48
CA GLY A 760 -15.24 -33.86 9.48
C GLY A 760 -16.69 -33.99 10.01
N ILE A 761 -17.44 -32.90 10.28
CA ILE A 761 -18.91 -32.88 10.57
C ILE A 761 -19.57 -31.54 10.13
N GLU A 762 -20.69 -31.65 9.41
CA GLU A 762 -21.60 -30.64 8.82
C GLU A 762 -22.69 -30.10 9.79
N ALA A 763 -23.22 -28.89 9.52
CA ALA A 763 -24.60 -28.45 9.86
C ALA A 763 -24.93 -27.17 9.03
N ASP A 764 -25.71 -27.25 7.95
CA ASP A 764 -27.18 -27.15 7.82
C ASP A 764 -27.76 -25.74 8.08
N ILE A 765 -28.18 -25.07 6.99
CA ILE A 765 -28.74 -23.71 6.93
C ILE A 765 -30.09 -23.79 6.20
N THR A 766 -31.10 -23.08 6.71
CA THR A 766 -32.29 -22.72 5.91
C THR A 766 -32.74 -21.29 6.20
N GLY A 767 -32.86 -20.44 5.16
CA GLY A 767 -33.52 -19.13 5.25
C GLY A 767 -33.45 -18.27 3.98
N LYS A 768 -34.36 -18.51 3.02
CA LYS A 768 -34.75 -17.63 1.89
C LYS A 768 -35.43 -16.35 2.42
N THR A 769 -35.53 -15.16 1.82
CA THR A 769 -35.30 -14.57 0.48
C THR A 769 -35.67 -13.07 0.61
N ALA A 770 -35.08 -12.16 -0.18
CA ALA A 770 -35.79 -11.23 -1.08
C ALA A 770 -34.89 -10.04 -1.49
N SER A 771 -34.64 -9.94 -2.80
CA SER A 771 -33.97 -8.84 -3.49
C SER A 771 -34.97 -7.77 -3.95
N GLU A 772 -34.67 -6.48 -3.78
CA GLU A 772 -35.31 -5.40 -4.55
C GLU A 772 -34.24 -4.50 -5.24
N PRO A 773 -34.53 -3.96 -6.44
CA PRO A 773 -33.57 -3.24 -7.28
C PRO A 773 -33.43 -1.74 -6.91
N PRO A 774 -32.34 -1.06 -7.35
CA PRO A 774 -32.01 0.30 -6.92
C PRO A 774 -32.94 1.36 -7.53
N ALA A 775 -33.60 2.13 -6.67
CA ALA A 775 -34.47 3.24 -7.06
C ALA A 775 -33.70 4.57 -7.16
N VAL A 776 -34.06 5.36 -8.17
CA VAL A 776 -33.68 6.78 -8.32
C VAL A 776 -34.11 7.55 -7.06
N ILE A 777 -33.16 8.10 -6.30
CA ILE A 777 -33.46 8.71 -5.00
C ILE A 777 -33.88 10.19 -5.14
N VAL A 778 -35.09 10.49 -4.68
CA VAL A 778 -35.61 11.85 -4.41
C VAL A 778 -35.08 12.34 -3.06
N ALA A 779 -34.60 13.58 -2.98
CA ALA A 779 -34.14 14.18 -1.72
C ALA A 779 -35.33 14.44 -0.78
N LYS A 780 -35.28 13.96 0.47
CA LYS A 780 -36.33 14.21 1.48
C LYS A 780 -35.91 15.36 2.40
N ARG A 781 -36.84 16.06 3.07
CA ARG A 781 -36.49 17.05 4.10
C ARG A 781 -35.99 16.34 5.36
N CYS A 782 -35.04 16.97 6.06
CA CYS A 782 -34.69 16.49 7.40
C CYS A 782 -35.84 16.71 8.39
N GLN A 783 -35.97 15.80 9.35
CA GLN A 783 -36.95 15.88 10.44
C GLN A 783 -36.26 16.40 11.72
N PRO A 784 -36.93 17.24 12.53
CA PRO A 784 -36.39 17.65 13.82
C PRO A 784 -36.29 16.44 14.76
N ASP A 785 -35.17 16.33 15.46
CA ASP A 785 -34.96 15.27 16.46
C ASP A 785 -35.89 15.51 17.67
N PRO A 786 -36.72 14.52 18.07
CA PRO A 786 -37.66 14.67 19.18
C PRO A 786 -36.97 14.71 20.56
N ASP A 787 -35.74 14.20 20.67
CA ASP A 787 -34.99 14.05 21.92
C ASP A 787 -33.87 15.11 22.06
N ILE A 788 -33.49 15.78 20.97
CA ILE A 788 -32.40 16.79 20.95
C ILE A 788 -32.87 18.11 20.32
N THR A 789 -32.82 19.20 21.08
CA THR A 789 -33.29 20.52 20.62
C THR A 789 -32.35 21.09 19.56
N ASN A 790 -32.90 21.50 18.40
CA ASN A 790 -32.20 22.05 17.22
C ASN A 790 -31.41 21.07 16.35
N GLU A 791 -31.47 19.76 16.62
CA GLU A 791 -30.91 18.75 15.72
C GLU A 791 -31.94 18.23 14.71
N TYR A 792 -31.44 17.80 13.56
CA TYR A 792 -32.27 17.31 12.46
C TYR A 792 -31.66 16.01 11.93
N TYR A 793 -32.51 15.01 11.72
CA TYR A 793 -32.09 13.68 11.26
C TYR A 793 -32.85 13.27 10.00
N CYS A 794 -32.36 12.20 9.38
CA CYS A 794 -33.03 11.53 8.28
C CYS A 794 -33.58 10.19 8.76
N PRO A 795 -34.86 9.87 8.51
CA PRO A 795 -35.43 8.58 8.94
C PRO A 795 -34.78 7.36 8.27
N ASP A 796 -34.11 7.56 7.14
CA ASP A 796 -33.34 6.55 6.42
C ASP A 796 -31.90 6.54 6.92
N VAL A 797 -31.48 5.42 7.51
CA VAL A 797 -30.14 5.23 8.08
C VAL A 797 -29.01 5.33 7.05
N ASN A 798 -29.32 5.24 5.76
CA ASN A 798 -28.37 5.41 4.66
C ASN A 798 -28.29 6.87 4.16
N LYS A 799 -28.90 7.82 4.87
CA LYS A 799 -28.89 9.24 4.52
C LYS A 799 -28.45 10.11 5.68
N TYR A 800 -27.73 11.16 5.36
CA TYR A 800 -27.31 12.20 6.29
C TYR A 800 -28.15 13.47 6.10
N CYS A 801 -28.48 14.16 7.20
CA CYS A 801 -29.13 15.46 7.12
C CYS A 801 -28.09 16.57 6.86
N ASP A 802 -27.92 16.99 5.61
CA ASP A 802 -27.09 18.17 5.31
C ASP A 802 -27.89 19.45 5.61
N VAL A 803 -27.54 20.06 6.74
CA VAL A 803 -28.13 21.33 7.19
C VAL A 803 -27.78 22.52 6.31
N SER A 804 -26.81 22.37 5.40
CA SER A 804 -26.35 23.42 4.47
C SER A 804 -26.74 23.14 3.01
N TYR A 805 -27.59 22.15 2.76
CA TYR A 805 -28.04 21.78 1.43
C TYR A 805 -28.74 22.96 0.72
N ALA A 806 -28.55 23.06 -0.60
CA ALA A 806 -29.20 24.08 -1.44
C ALA A 806 -29.39 23.59 -2.89
N TYR A 807 -30.40 24.15 -3.56
CA TYR A 807 -30.73 23.88 -4.97
C TYR A 807 -30.98 25.19 -5.75
N CYS A 808 -31.08 25.11 -7.08
CA CYS A 808 -31.37 26.26 -7.94
C CYS A 808 -32.85 26.32 -8.31
N SER A 809 -33.46 27.49 -8.17
CA SER A 809 -34.82 27.77 -8.63
C SER A 809 -34.88 27.80 -10.17
N THR A 810 -36.07 27.55 -10.71
CA THR A 810 -36.37 27.66 -12.14
C THR A 810 -36.67 29.09 -12.60
N THR A 811 -36.60 30.08 -11.70
CA THR A 811 -36.80 31.50 -12.05
C THR A 811 -35.70 31.98 -12.99
N THR A 812 -35.97 32.99 -13.83
CA THR A 812 -34.93 33.63 -14.64
C THR A 812 -34.69 35.07 -14.15
N PRO A 813 -33.50 35.41 -13.62
CA PRO A 813 -32.33 34.54 -13.45
C PRO A 813 -32.51 33.50 -12.31
N PRO A 814 -31.85 32.33 -12.40
CA PRO A 814 -31.97 31.28 -11.38
C PRO A 814 -31.36 31.72 -10.07
N LYS A 815 -32.05 31.44 -8.97
CA LYS A 815 -31.64 31.82 -7.62
C LYS A 815 -31.35 30.57 -6.79
N ARG A 816 -30.31 30.62 -5.97
CA ARG A 816 -30.01 29.58 -5.00
C ARG A 816 -31.01 29.60 -3.85
N ILE A 817 -31.61 28.45 -3.54
CA ILE A 817 -32.54 28.25 -2.43
C ILE A 817 -31.89 27.28 -1.42
N PRO A 818 -31.52 27.75 -0.21
CA PRO A 818 -31.02 26.88 0.86
C PRO A 818 -32.17 26.16 1.58
N ARG A 819 -32.06 24.84 1.77
CA ARG A 819 -33.00 23.99 2.54
C ARG A 819 -32.27 22.79 3.12
N LYS A 820 -32.55 22.41 4.37
CA LYS A 820 -32.01 21.18 4.98
C LYS A 820 -32.53 19.95 4.23
N GLY A 821 -31.63 19.09 3.76
CA GLY A 821 -31.98 17.95 2.90
C GLY A 821 -31.31 16.65 3.36
N CYS A 822 -32.06 15.54 3.26
CA CYS A 822 -31.54 14.19 3.41
C CYS A 822 -30.82 13.76 2.15
N VAL A 823 -29.50 13.68 2.26
CA VAL A 823 -28.58 13.32 1.19
C VAL A 823 -28.01 11.92 1.45
N SER A 824 -27.76 11.16 0.38
CA SER A 824 -27.20 9.81 0.52
C SER A 824 -25.83 9.85 1.20
N LEU A 825 -25.58 8.87 2.07
CA LEU A 825 -24.23 8.53 2.46
C LEU A 825 -23.46 8.00 1.25
N CYS A 826 -22.16 8.22 1.23
CA CYS A 826 -21.26 7.77 0.18
C CYS A 826 -19.99 7.19 0.81
N SER A 827 -19.44 6.20 0.13
CA SER A 827 -18.40 5.31 0.68
C SER A 827 -17.00 5.93 0.63
N TYR A 828 -16.78 6.94 -0.22
CA TYR A 828 -15.48 7.56 -0.44
C TYR A 828 -15.59 9.07 -0.65
N VAL A 829 -14.97 9.85 0.24
CA VAL A 829 -14.90 11.32 0.13
C VAL A 829 -14.13 11.71 -1.13
N GLY A 830 -14.67 12.65 -1.91
CA GLY A 830 -14.13 13.07 -3.20
C GLY A 830 -14.89 12.53 -4.42
N TYR A 831 -15.63 11.41 -4.30
CA TYR A 831 -16.37 10.84 -5.43
C TYR A 831 -17.57 11.69 -5.85
N GLN A 832 -17.89 11.68 -7.14
CA GLN A 832 -19.09 12.32 -7.67
C GLN A 832 -20.35 11.51 -7.34
N CYS A 833 -21.34 12.18 -6.78
CA CYS A 833 -22.65 11.60 -6.47
C CYS A 833 -23.67 11.91 -7.57
N GLY A 834 -24.05 10.89 -8.35
CA GLY A 834 -25.16 10.90 -9.32
C GLY A 834 -24.93 11.74 -10.59
N LYS A 835 -25.80 11.57 -11.62
CA LYS A 835 -25.78 12.34 -12.88
C LYS A 835 -26.96 13.34 -12.94
N LYS A 836 -26.70 14.62 -13.30
CA LYS A 836 -27.61 15.81 -13.46
C LYS A 836 -27.72 16.76 -12.25
N THR A 837 -28.64 17.74 -12.32
CA THR A 837 -28.72 19.06 -11.60
C THR A 837 -28.57 19.08 -10.08
N THR A 838 -28.50 17.94 -9.40
CA THR A 838 -28.20 17.80 -7.96
C THR A 838 -26.83 17.16 -7.71
N GLY A 839 -26.02 16.94 -8.75
CA GLY A 839 -24.70 16.34 -8.68
C GLY A 839 -23.85 17.03 -7.62
N GLY A 840 -23.11 16.22 -6.87
CA GLY A 840 -22.38 16.63 -5.69
C GLY A 840 -21.10 15.85 -5.51
N THR A 841 -20.27 16.29 -4.57
CA THR A 841 -19.04 15.58 -4.18
C THR A 841 -19.30 14.95 -2.82
N CYS A 842 -18.90 13.70 -2.66
CA CYS A 842 -18.89 13.06 -1.37
C CYS A 842 -17.97 13.85 -0.42
N VAL A 843 -18.49 14.35 0.70
CA VAL A 843 -17.71 15.10 1.69
C VAL A 843 -17.74 14.39 3.03
N ALA A 844 -16.67 14.50 3.81
CA ALA A 844 -16.58 13.85 5.11
C ALA A 844 -17.71 14.28 6.06
N LEU A 845 -18.15 13.35 6.91
CA LEU A 845 -19.07 13.67 8.00
C LEU A 845 -18.39 14.64 8.98
N PRO A 846 -19.10 15.63 9.54
CA PRO A 846 -18.51 16.64 10.42
C PRO A 846 -18.07 16.13 11.81
N ASP A 847 -18.37 14.88 12.18
CA ASP A 847 -18.05 14.31 13.50
C ASP A 847 -16.73 13.52 13.48
N ASN A 848 -15.76 13.95 14.29
CA ASN A 848 -14.38 13.47 14.35
C ASN A 848 -14.18 12.04 14.90
N SER A 849 -15.25 11.34 15.30
CA SER A 849 -15.16 9.98 15.88
C SER A 849 -14.82 8.90 14.85
N TYR A 850 -15.01 9.17 13.56
CA TYR A 850 -14.77 8.21 12.47
C TYR A 850 -13.36 8.28 11.88
N GLN A 851 -12.56 9.31 12.20
CA GLN A 851 -11.24 9.51 11.61
C GLN A 851 -10.21 8.43 12.02
N LEU A 852 -10.36 7.82 13.19
CA LEU A 852 -9.52 6.69 13.62
C LEU A 852 -10.01 5.33 13.11
N GLN A 853 -11.21 5.24 12.53
CA GLN A 853 -11.80 3.95 12.10
C GLN A 853 -11.45 3.54 10.66
N GLY A 854 -10.85 4.44 9.87
CA GLY A 854 -10.44 4.16 8.48
C GLY A 854 -11.62 3.88 7.52
N THR A 855 -12.86 4.04 7.96
CA THR A 855 -14.07 3.92 7.15
C THR A 855 -14.64 5.32 6.95
N ILE A 856 -14.16 6.02 5.92
CA ILE A 856 -14.62 7.38 5.63
C ILE A 856 -16.00 7.31 4.96
N ARG A 857 -17.07 7.13 5.75
CA ARG A 857 -18.42 7.43 5.26
C ARG A 857 -18.52 8.94 5.11
N GLY A 858 -18.64 9.41 3.88
CA GLY A 858 -19.03 10.77 3.57
C GLY A 858 -20.53 10.88 3.33
N PHE A 859 -20.98 12.08 3.00
CA PHE A 859 -22.32 12.32 2.44
C PHE A 859 -22.23 13.12 1.16
N CYS A 860 -23.17 12.90 0.25
CA CYS A 860 -23.22 13.59 -1.03
C CYS A 860 -23.59 15.06 -0.87
N ALA A 861 -22.61 15.96 -0.83
CA ALA A 861 -22.85 17.40 -0.72
C ALA A 861 -22.98 18.07 -2.08
N THR A 862 -23.94 18.97 -2.22
CA THR A 862 -24.12 19.73 -3.47
C THR A 862 -23.10 20.88 -3.56
N PRO A 863 -22.65 21.27 -4.77
CA PRO A 863 -21.76 22.42 -4.99
C PRO A 863 -22.37 23.73 -4.47
N LEU A 864 -23.70 23.77 -4.37
CA LEU A 864 -24.48 24.90 -3.89
C LEU A 864 -24.46 25.04 -2.36
N ARG A 865 -23.71 24.21 -1.61
CA ARG A 865 -23.57 24.31 -0.14
C ARG A 865 -22.82 25.59 0.29
N ARG A 866 -21.86 26.06 -0.51
CA ARG A 866 -21.00 27.22 -0.17
C ARG A 866 -21.74 28.55 -0.23
N LYS A 867 -21.55 29.42 0.78
CA LYS A 867 -22.09 30.79 0.78
C LYS A 867 -21.46 31.58 -0.36
N GLY A 868 -22.26 32.03 -1.33
CA GLY A 868 -21.77 32.72 -2.55
C GLY A 868 -21.82 31.90 -3.85
N ALA A 869 -22.14 30.60 -3.81
CA ALA A 869 -22.29 29.79 -5.03
C ALA A 869 -23.41 30.32 -5.95
N VAL A 870 -23.11 30.47 -7.25
CA VAL A 870 -24.01 31.00 -8.28
C VAL A 870 -24.66 29.85 -9.06
N CYS A 871 -25.96 29.96 -9.32
CA CYS A 871 -26.66 28.96 -10.13
C CYS A 871 -26.21 29.02 -11.59
N PRO A 872 -25.89 27.88 -12.23
CA PRO A 872 -25.48 27.86 -13.63
C PRO A 872 -26.62 28.40 -14.51
N LYS A 873 -26.26 29.21 -15.52
CA LYS A 873 -27.22 29.66 -16.55
C LYS A 873 -27.60 28.45 -17.39
N VAL A 874 -28.89 28.19 -17.55
CA VAL A 874 -29.36 27.13 -18.44
C VAL A 874 -28.98 27.52 -19.87
N ALA A 875 -28.05 26.78 -20.48
CA ALA A 875 -27.73 26.91 -21.89
C ALA A 875 -28.90 26.35 -22.73
N GLY A 876 -29.59 27.22 -23.48
CA GLY A 876 -30.67 26.78 -24.37
C GLY A 876 -31.54 27.91 -24.92
N LYS A 877 -31.09 28.47 -26.06
CA LYS A 877 -31.73 29.27 -27.12
C LYS A 877 -33.06 30.04 -26.85
N PRO A 878 -33.18 31.31 -27.30
CA PRO A 878 -34.47 32.00 -27.33
C PRO A 878 -35.42 31.33 -28.34
N VAL A 879 -36.63 31.00 -27.90
CA VAL A 879 -37.72 30.53 -28.78
C VAL A 879 -38.23 31.74 -29.57
N LYS A 880 -38.16 31.69 -30.90
CA LYS A 880 -38.77 32.69 -31.80
C LYS A 880 -40.29 32.57 -31.76
N GLU A 881 -40.96 33.72 -31.85
CA GLU A 881 -42.42 33.85 -31.95
C GLU A 881 -42.93 33.08 -33.18
N GLY A 882 -43.82 32.10 -33.00
CA GLY A 882 -44.60 31.53 -34.11
C GLY A 882 -44.75 30.01 -34.22
N GLU A 883 -44.11 29.18 -33.40
CA GLU A 883 -44.30 27.72 -33.46
C GLU A 883 -44.93 27.13 -32.17
N ALA A 884 -46.10 26.53 -32.35
CA ALA A 884 -46.84 25.67 -31.42
C ALA A 884 -47.23 24.41 -32.20
N ALA A 885 -47.32 23.18 -31.69
CA ALA A 885 -47.01 22.55 -30.40
C ALA A 885 -47.27 21.04 -30.59
N ILE A 886 -46.59 20.15 -29.84
CA ILE A 886 -47.22 18.93 -29.26
C ILE A 886 -46.57 18.65 -27.88
N PRO A 887 -47.34 18.34 -26.81
CA PRO A 887 -46.86 18.30 -25.42
C PRO A 887 -46.62 16.90 -24.82
N ARG A 888 -45.78 16.91 -23.76
CA ARG A 888 -45.55 15.93 -22.65
C ARG A 888 -44.56 14.77 -22.82
N LYS A 889 -43.34 15.00 -22.29
CA LYS A 889 -42.77 14.24 -21.15
C LYS A 889 -42.05 15.27 -20.27
N GLY A 890 -42.55 15.48 -19.05
CA GLY A 890 -42.25 16.65 -18.22
C GLY A 890 -40.76 16.82 -17.90
N ARG A 891 -40.23 18.02 -18.18
CA ARG A 891 -39.14 18.60 -17.38
C ARG A 891 -39.69 18.74 -15.96
N ARG A 892 -39.04 18.09 -14.99
CA ARG A 892 -39.34 18.28 -13.56
C ARG A 892 -38.88 19.66 -13.14
N ASP A 893 -39.77 20.41 -12.50
CA ASP A 893 -39.45 21.69 -11.91
C ASP A 893 -38.55 21.49 -10.68
N GLY A 894 -37.57 22.37 -10.45
CA GLY A 894 -36.64 22.27 -9.31
C GLY A 894 -37.32 22.40 -7.93
N ASP A 895 -38.56 22.87 -7.88
CA ASP A 895 -39.36 22.95 -6.64
C ASP A 895 -40.11 21.64 -6.31
N GLU A 896 -40.17 20.66 -7.23
CA GLU A 896 -40.79 19.34 -7.01
C GLU A 896 -39.82 18.29 -6.40
N LEU A 897 -38.57 18.67 -6.08
CA LEU A 897 -37.59 17.76 -5.48
C LEU A 897 -37.90 17.35 -4.04
N PHE A 898 -38.99 17.85 -3.46
CA PHE A 898 -39.46 17.50 -2.12
C PHE A 898 -40.96 17.16 -2.19
N GLU A 899 -41.32 15.88 -2.11
CA GLU A 899 -42.72 15.48 -1.92
C GLU A 899 -43.19 15.74 -0.47
N ASP A 900 -44.42 16.24 -0.37
CA ASP A 900 -45.30 16.41 0.79
C ASP A 900 -44.94 17.44 1.89
N MET A 901 -45.70 18.53 1.92
CA MET A 901 -46.58 18.94 3.05
C MET A 901 -47.28 20.27 2.70
N GLU A 902 -48.41 20.21 2.02
CA GLU A 902 -49.48 21.21 2.16
C GLU A 902 -50.77 20.46 2.52
N GLU A 903 -51.06 20.34 3.82
CA GLU A 903 -52.36 20.60 4.44
C GLU A 903 -52.28 20.27 5.96
N TYR A 904 -52.50 21.32 6.77
CA TYR A 904 -52.60 21.42 8.24
C TYR A 904 -51.33 21.39 9.10
#